data_AF-A0A1I6GT20-F1
#
_entry.id   AF-A0A1I6GT20-F1
#
_cell.length_a   1.000
_cell.length_b   1.000
_cell.length_c   1.000
_cell.angle_alpha   90.00
_cell.angle_beta   90.00
_cell.angle_gamma   90.00
#
_symmetry.space_group_name_H-M   'P 1'
#
loop_
_entity.id
_entity.type
_entity.pdbx_description
1 polymer ?
#
loop_
_entity_poly.entity_id
_entity_poly.type
_entity_poly.pdbx_seq_one_letter_code
_entity_poly.pdbx_strand_id
1 'polypeptide(L)'
;MITRTLKLTAIAAALAAITTPAQAQTQQKQQPTVAVKIQGPSKEPEIQFAGSPRLSQVYDNAQIKTEEIFWPAVRLVSATKHSEIIQKQKQLTQQLYQLERYFQQEDERSYAQLANRIASQVAVWPLVGAEPIGRGHVEQGPKDITLGVDINKKSSLTSHYDEARLNINANPQLPQGTAEQPARYQLLMPTIKEHQTTNLQVIGAVWMPFTMAYHPHFTARETTYQENFSKRLEAIAHKDKVLQVTAQSDVQEIAIDPYNAYSQKFSAGAKIIALFNTNKLPEEFKNINEQMAELAKYWNPLQPTLKETSHFTTLGQYTQSEKDQQPPLLLFGEADKKPRPSTSDFGSIGLLQMPSGRHAEQGEFSFTYYDQEEYRRWALNLQLFPWLEATIRYNDIRTRRYSQFEEFSGDQTYKDRGVDFKFRLTEESRWIPETSVGIRDLAGTGLFAGEYIAASKRFGNFDFSAGMGWGYLGKNNNVDNPFCELADEFCSRTDGFGGRGGSFEVDKWFRGNSAWFAGLEYQTPWDPLSVKVEYDSNNYINEPSTVVMPQDSRWNYGLEYDLGNNMSIKASYERGNTFMFGFTIRTNLANATQPKLDYSPKRPPAPARLQTVEQLKQPEEIATIRNALNAEASTWVSDIALSDDEETLTLYGTQYRYRDSELGLEKMGRVLATEVPDSIKTYQFVDQSGDMNLAQNNIDAEIFKDAIARRTINATTQQSYSRSEVTDEPGEKIYEQEFQFAKLPTVSVKPFLDQSFGGPESFYMYQLGVDARVFYSLSPNTYIFSTASLRLADSYDKFNYTTGNETGALPRVRTYVREYVTSSDVFLRNLQLVHRFQIADSWFAAGYVGYQEQMFGGFGGEVLYRELDSNWAVGLDVNYAKQRDWENHFGFRDYDVITGHLTGYWRPSFMPNTLITVAAGQFLAGDRGVQVSVDHKFESGIIVGAYAAKTNVSAEEYGEGSFTKGFYISIPFDILQLRYSPGRGAISWSPLTRDGGQKLGREFNLYGATDKRSPYYVD
;
A
#
# COMPACT_ATOMS: atom_id res chain seq x y z
N MET A 1 -41.40 -24.17 -12.82
CA MET A 1 -42.83 -24.00 -13.20
C MET A 1 -43.70 -24.81 -12.24
N ILE A 2 -45.04 -24.65 -12.28
CA ILE A 2 -46.07 -25.39 -11.49
C ILE A 2 -46.24 -24.92 -10.01
N THR A 3 -47.22 -24.01 -9.78
CA THR A 3 -48.21 -23.89 -8.64
C THR A 3 -47.76 -23.97 -7.15
N ARG A 4 -48.44 -23.46 -6.09
CA ARG A 4 -49.70 -22.71 -5.76
C ARG A 4 -49.64 -22.39 -4.22
N THR A 5 -50.39 -21.51 -3.53
CA THR A 5 -51.26 -20.31 -3.74
C THR A 5 -51.24 -19.50 -2.41
N LEU A 6 -51.71 -18.25 -2.31
CA LEU A 6 -52.99 -17.78 -1.69
C LEU A 6 -52.75 -16.31 -1.24
N LYS A 7 -53.69 -15.35 -1.13
CA LYS A 7 -55.04 -15.09 -1.70
C LYS A 7 -55.34 -13.57 -1.56
N LEU A 8 -56.29 -13.01 -2.32
CA LEU A 8 -56.72 -11.59 -2.26
C LEU A 8 -58.11 -11.40 -1.60
N THR A 9 -58.38 -10.19 -1.07
CA THR A 9 -59.59 -9.31 -1.25
C THR A 9 -59.33 -7.97 -0.52
N ALA A 10 -59.69 -6.74 -0.94
CA ALA A 10 -60.80 -6.13 -1.74
C ALA A 10 -62.11 -5.89 -0.95
N ILE A 11 -62.85 -4.77 -1.05
CA ILE A 11 -62.72 -3.49 -1.83
C ILE A 11 -63.60 -2.38 -1.21
N ALA A 12 -63.25 -1.07 -1.27
CA ALA A 12 -64.20 0.08 -1.13
C ALA A 12 -63.59 1.48 -1.40
N ALA A 13 -64.43 2.41 -1.91
CA ALA A 13 -64.28 3.89 -1.97
C ALA A 13 -65.71 4.51 -1.89
N ALA A 14 -66.06 5.81 -1.90
CA ALA A 14 -65.37 7.10 -2.03
C ALA A 14 -66.31 8.26 -1.54
N LEU A 15 -65.78 9.49 -1.35
CA LEU A 15 -66.49 10.81 -1.38
C LEU A 15 -67.59 11.08 -0.29
N ALA A 16 -67.95 12.32 0.11
CA ALA A 16 -67.54 13.70 -0.23
C ALA A 16 -67.49 14.62 1.03
N ALA A 17 -67.38 15.96 0.86
CA ALA A 17 -67.01 16.95 1.91
C ALA A 17 -68.14 17.92 2.37
N ILE A 18 -67.77 19.03 3.08
CA ILE A 18 -68.56 20.13 3.73
C ILE A 18 -68.60 19.98 5.29
N THR A 19 -68.18 20.92 6.16
CA THR A 19 -67.55 22.26 6.06
C THR A 19 -66.66 22.63 7.28
N THR A 20 -65.85 23.69 7.14
CA THR A 20 -65.04 24.46 8.12
C THR A 20 -65.85 25.14 9.25
N PRO A 21 -65.27 25.78 10.32
CA PRO A 21 -63.88 26.27 10.47
C PRO A 21 -63.17 26.16 11.85
N ALA A 22 -61.83 26.36 11.88
CA ALA A 22 -61.14 27.06 12.98
C ALA A 22 -59.73 27.58 12.57
N GLN A 23 -59.55 28.91 12.69
CA GLN A 23 -58.31 29.69 12.93
C GLN A 23 -56.94 29.27 12.35
N ALA A 24 -56.32 30.21 11.63
CA ALA A 24 -54.92 30.15 11.22
C ALA A 24 -53.97 30.83 12.23
N GLN A 25 -52.74 30.33 12.35
CA GLN A 25 -51.56 31.14 12.66
C GLN A 25 -50.44 30.83 11.66
N THR A 26 -50.31 31.68 10.65
CA THR A 26 -49.26 31.60 9.63
C THR A 26 -47.92 32.13 10.17
N GLN A 27 -47.22 31.32 10.96
CA GLN A 27 -45.76 31.49 11.11
C GLN A 27 -45.04 30.82 9.93
N GLN A 28 -44.91 31.55 8.82
CA GLN A 28 -43.86 31.22 7.85
C GLN A 28 -42.49 31.55 8.46
N LYS A 29 -41.92 30.59 9.20
CA LYS A 29 -40.46 30.53 9.37
C LYS A 29 -39.84 30.25 8.01
N GLN A 30 -39.59 31.30 7.23
CA GLN A 30 -38.72 31.20 6.07
C GLN A 30 -37.33 30.82 6.58
N GLN A 31 -36.97 29.55 6.43
CA GLN A 31 -35.61 29.09 6.69
C GLN A 31 -34.66 29.79 5.70
N PRO A 32 -33.44 30.15 6.13
CA PRO A 32 -32.49 30.83 5.25
C PRO A 32 -32.10 29.90 4.11
N THR A 33 -32.12 30.41 2.88
CA THR A 33 -31.86 29.63 1.66
C THR A 33 -30.46 29.88 1.08
N VAL A 34 -29.74 30.88 1.63
CA VAL A 34 -28.31 31.12 1.43
C VAL A 34 -27.63 31.33 2.78
N ALA A 35 -26.46 30.72 2.97
CA ALA A 35 -25.58 30.95 4.11
C ALA A 35 -24.17 31.31 3.62
N VAL A 36 -23.53 32.31 4.25
CA VAL A 36 -22.19 32.76 3.89
C VAL A 36 -21.29 32.75 5.14
N LYS A 37 -20.31 31.83 5.20
CA LYS A 37 -19.25 31.84 6.22
C LYS A 37 -18.22 32.89 5.82
N ILE A 38 -18.03 33.91 6.65
CA ILE A 38 -16.99 34.92 6.43
C ILE A 38 -15.73 34.48 7.17
N GLN A 39 -14.56 34.56 6.55
CA GLN A 39 -13.28 34.19 7.17
C GLN A 39 -12.29 35.37 7.04
N GLY A 40 -11.81 35.90 8.16
CA GLY A 40 -10.99 37.12 8.21
C GLY A 40 -10.53 37.52 9.62
N PRO A 41 -9.89 38.69 9.79
CA PRO A 41 -8.98 39.06 10.89
C PRO A 41 -9.27 38.66 12.34
N SER A 42 -10.53 38.55 12.76
CA SER A 42 -10.87 38.40 14.18
C SER A 42 -12.23 37.74 14.48
N LYS A 43 -12.97 37.26 13.47
CA LYS A 43 -14.27 36.59 13.62
C LYS A 43 -14.56 35.72 12.41
N GLU A 44 -15.25 34.60 12.63
CA GLU A 44 -15.86 33.80 11.56
C GLU A 44 -17.40 33.81 11.62
N PRO A 45 -18.08 34.92 11.31
CA PRO A 45 -19.55 34.94 11.34
C PRO A 45 -20.11 34.20 10.12
N GLU A 46 -21.04 33.27 10.36
CA GLU A 46 -21.95 32.77 9.32
C GLU A 46 -23.16 33.70 9.23
N ILE A 47 -23.36 34.34 8.08
CA ILE A 47 -24.53 35.20 7.83
C ILE A 47 -25.54 34.43 6.98
N GLN A 48 -26.77 34.36 7.48
CA GLN A 48 -27.86 33.59 6.89
C GLN A 48 -28.92 34.52 6.30
N PHE A 49 -29.33 34.26 5.05
CA PHE A 49 -30.23 35.11 4.28
C PHE A 49 -31.50 34.35 3.85
N ALA A 50 -32.66 35.00 4.00
CA ALA A 50 -33.90 34.56 3.40
C ALA A 50 -33.96 35.01 1.93
N GLY A 51 -33.87 34.07 0.99
CA GLY A 51 -33.80 34.35 -0.44
C GLY A 51 -32.36 34.44 -0.97
N SER A 52 -32.22 34.96 -2.18
CA SER A 52 -30.92 35.12 -2.89
C SER A 52 -30.34 36.54 -2.67
N PRO A 53 -29.41 36.75 -1.71
CA PRO A 53 -28.82 38.07 -1.44
C PRO A 53 -27.85 38.49 -2.54
N ARG A 54 -27.55 39.78 -2.61
CA ARG A 54 -26.42 40.33 -3.38
C ARG A 54 -25.18 40.49 -2.52
N LEU A 55 -23.99 40.38 -3.12
CA LEU A 55 -22.71 40.46 -2.42
C LEU A 55 -22.54 41.74 -1.58
N SER A 56 -23.08 42.88 -2.03
CA SER A 56 -23.11 44.11 -1.22
C SER A 56 -23.86 43.95 0.10
N GLN A 57 -24.99 43.22 0.09
CA GLN A 57 -25.79 42.93 1.29
C GLN A 57 -25.04 41.98 2.24
N VAL A 58 -24.17 41.12 1.71
CA VAL A 58 -23.27 40.30 2.54
C VAL A 58 -22.29 41.20 3.30
N TYR A 59 -21.61 42.12 2.61
CA TYR A 59 -20.69 43.06 3.26
C TYR A 59 -21.39 43.99 4.27
N ASP A 60 -22.55 44.55 3.91
CA ASP A 60 -23.29 45.46 4.80
C ASP A 60 -23.73 44.78 6.11
N ASN A 61 -23.99 43.46 6.09
CA ASN A 61 -24.27 42.67 7.30
C ASN A 61 -23.01 42.16 8.01
N ALA A 62 -21.85 42.16 7.35
CA ALA A 62 -20.60 41.62 7.88
C ALA A 62 -19.93 42.47 8.97
N GLN A 63 -20.34 43.74 9.12
CA GLN A 63 -19.78 44.68 10.10
C GLN A 63 -18.24 44.79 10.02
N ILE A 64 -17.73 44.77 8.78
CA ILE A 64 -16.30 44.78 8.48
C ILE A 64 -15.67 46.16 8.67
N LYS A 65 -14.44 46.17 9.20
CA LYS A 65 -13.51 47.29 9.06
C LYS A 65 -12.88 47.23 7.67
N THR A 66 -13.18 48.19 6.81
CA THR A 66 -12.70 48.17 5.42
C THR A 66 -11.21 48.49 5.32
N GLU A 67 -10.65 49.13 6.34
CA GLU A 67 -9.26 49.58 6.47
C GLU A 67 -8.26 48.49 6.88
N GLU A 68 -8.72 47.36 7.43
CA GLU A 68 -7.85 46.23 7.85
C GLU A 68 -7.71 45.13 6.78
N ILE A 69 -8.59 45.13 5.76
CA ILE A 69 -8.74 44.07 4.75
C ILE A 69 -7.87 44.34 3.52
N PHE A 70 -7.16 43.31 3.04
CA PHE A 70 -6.44 43.36 1.77
C PHE A 70 -7.36 43.01 0.59
N TRP A 71 -8.18 43.98 0.20
CA TRP A 71 -9.18 43.88 -0.87
C TRP A 71 -8.74 43.18 -2.17
N PRO A 72 -7.51 43.36 -2.70
CA PRO A 72 -7.04 42.60 -3.86
C PRO A 72 -7.21 41.07 -3.73
N ALA A 73 -7.05 40.53 -2.53
CA ALA A 73 -7.09 39.09 -2.26
C ALA A 73 -8.43 38.58 -1.71
N VAL A 74 -9.49 39.41 -1.65
CA VAL A 74 -10.83 38.97 -1.24
C VAL A 74 -11.42 38.01 -2.28
N ARG A 75 -11.98 36.87 -1.83
CA ARG A 75 -12.57 35.83 -2.70
C ARG A 75 -13.92 35.36 -2.17
N LEU A 76 -14.93 35.30 -3.05
CA LEU A 76 -16.19 34.59 -2.81
C LEU A 76 -16.05 33.17 -3.36
N VAL A 77 -16.21 32.14 -2.54
CA VAL A 77 -15.98 30.72 -2.87
C VAL A 77 -17.28 29.93 -2.80
N SER A 78 -17.53 28.99 -3.72
CA SER A 78 -18.68 28.08 -3.70
C SER A 78 -18.26 26.61 -3.81
N ALA A 79 -19.07 25.70 -3.25
CA ALA A 79 -18.79 24.26 -3.29
C ALA A 79 -18.74 23.69 -4.73
N THR A 80 -19.61 24.18 -5.61
CA THR A 80 -19.66 23.78 -7.03
C THR A 80 -18.40 24.24 -7.77
N LYS A 81 -18.05 25.52 -7.64
CA LYS A 81 -16.87 26.09 -8.30
C LYS A 81 -15.59 25.49 -7.77
N HIS A 82 -15.54 25.18 -6.47
CA HIS A 82 -14.39 24.55 -5.84
C HIS A 82 -14.19 23.11 -6.33
N SER A 83 -15.27 22.35 -6.49
CA SER A 83 -15.21 21.02 -7.12
C SER A 83 -14.64 21.08 -8.55
N GLU A 84 -15.03 22.08 -9.35
CA GLU A 84 -14.47 22.32 -10.70
C GLU A 84 -12.95 22.61 -10.66
N ILE A 85 -12.49 23.44 -9.73
CA ILE A 85 -11.06 23.78 -9.59
C ILE A 85 -10.23 22.59 -9.12
N ILE A 86 -10.70 21.80 -8.15
CA ILE A 86 -10.00 20.59 -7.70
C ILE A 86 -10.01 19.50 -8.79
N GLN A 87 -11.05 19.40 -9.61
CA GLN A 87 -11.02 18.54 -10.81
C GLN A 87 -9.95 19.00 -11.82
N LYS A 88 -9.85 20.31 -12.09
CA LYS A 88 -8.81 20.87 -12.97
C LYS A 88 -7.39 20.68 -12.41
N GLN A 89 -7.21 20.78 -11.09
CA GLN A 89 -5.95 20.47 -10.42
C GLN A 89 -5.55 19.01 -10.63
N LYS A 90 -6.49 18.07 -10.47
CA LYS A 90 -6.25 16.63 -10.74
C LYS A 90 -5.92 16.38 -12.21
N GLN A 91 -6.66 16.97 -13.15
CA GLN A 91 -6.42 16.83 -14.59
C GLN A 91 -5.02 17.36 -14.99
N LEU A 92 -4.62 18.54 -14.53
CA LEU A 92 -3.28 19.08 -14.78
C LEU A 92 -2.18 18.22 -14.13
N THR A 93 -2.41 17.71 -12.92
CA THR A 93 -1.50 16.78 -12.24
C THR A 93 -1.33 15.48 -13.03
N GLN A 94 -2.43 14.92 -13.56
CA GLN A 94 -2.40 13.75 -14.44
C GLN A 94 -1.62 14.05 -15.74
N GLN A 95 -1.82 15.22 -16.37
CA GLN A 95 -1.06 15.62 -17.57
C GLN A 95 0.44 15.80 -17.29
N LEU A 96 0.82 16.32 -16.11
CA LEU A 96 2.23 16.42 -15.71
C LEU A 96 2.87 15.03 -15.50
N TYR A 97 2.13 14.06 -14.96
CA TYR A 97 2.58 12.66 -14.89
C TYR A 97 2.58 11.94 -16.26
N GLN A 98 1.76 12.37 -17.23
CA GLN A 98 1.88 11.89 -18.62
C GLN A 98 3.12 12.47 -19.30
N LEU A 99 3.41 13.75 -19.08
CA LEU A 99 4.62 14.43 -19.58
C LEU A 99 5.91 13.86 -18.96
N GLU A 100 5.88 13.44 -17.70
CA GLU A 100 6.97 12.64 -17.10
C GLU A 100 7.23 11.38 -17.91
N ARG A 101 6.19 10.56 -18.16
CA ARG A 101 6.31 9.29 -18.89
C ARG A 101 6.77 9.51 -20.33
N TYR A 102 6.35 10.61 -20.97
CA TYR A 102 6.87 11.01 -22.28
C TYR A 102 8.40 11.24 -22.22
N PHE A 103 8.88 12.05 -21.28
CA PHE A 103 10.33 12.26 -21.13
C PHE A 103 11.09 11.00 -20.70
N GLN A 104 10.46 10.05 -20.00
CA GLN A 104 11.06 8.73 -19.73
C GLN A 104 11.20 7.87 -21.00
N GLN A 105 10.22 7.96 -21.93
CA GLN A 105 10.26 7.21 -23.20
C GLN A 105 11.30 7.76 -24.18
N GLU A 106 11.64 9.05 -24.10
CA GLU A 106 12.71 9.71 -24.87
C GLU A 106 14.08 9.74 -24.13
N ASP A 107 14.23 9.03 -23.01
CA ASP A 107 15.40 8.99 -22.11
C ASP A 107 15.88 10.36 -21.55
N GLU A 108 15.04 11.41 -21.62
CA GLU A 108 15.26 12.75 -21.06
C GLU A 108 15.01 12.78 -19.55
N ARG A 109 15.77 11.96 -18.80
CA ARG A 109 15.56 11.68 -17.36
C ARG A 109 15.51 12.93 -16.48
N SER A 110 16.23 13.99 -16.84
CA SER A 110 16.22 15.25 -16.09
C SER A 110 14.88 15.99 -16.23
N TYR A 111 14.28 16.00 -17.43
CA TYR A 111 12.97 16.59 -17.66
C TYR A 111 11.84 15.71 -17.10
N ALA A 112 12.00 14.39 -17.11
CA ALA A 112 11.09 13.47 -16.42
C ALA A 112 11.03 13.75 -14.91
N GLN A 113 12.20 13.79 -14.23
CA GLN A 113 12.27 14.13 -12.81
C GLN A 113 11.67 15.50 -12.50
N LEU A 114 11.87 16.49 -13.38
CA LEU A 114 11.27 17.81 -13.25
C LEU A 114 9.73 17.78 -13.42
N ALA A 115 9.21 17.08 -14.43
CA ALA A 115 7.76 16.95 -14.66
C ALA A 115 7.07 16.25 -13.47
N ASN A 116 7.67 15.20 -12.93
CA ASN A 116 7.22 14.51 -11.70
C ASN A 116 7.17 15.45 -10.48
N ARG A 117 8.23 16.25 -10.27
CA ARG A 117 8.29 17.27 -9.20
C ARG A 117 7.23 18.34 -9.37
N ILE A 118 6.93 18.77 -10.59
CA ILE A 118 5.90 19.78 -10.88
C ILE A 118 4.50 19.17 -10.70
N ALA A 119 4.28 17.90 -11.05
CA ALA A 119 3.04 17.19 -10.72
C ALA A 119 2.83 17.15 -9.19
N SER A 120 3.86 16.78 -8.43
CA SER A 120 3.83 16.79 -6.96
C SER A 120 3.59 18.19 -6.39
N GLN A 121 4.21 19.23 -6.97
CA GLN A 121 4.01 20.63 -6.58
C GLN A 121 2.57 21.09 -6.84
N VAL A 122 2.01 20.84 -8.03
CA VAL A 122 0.64 21.23 -8.40
C VAL A 122 -0.40 20.46 -7.58
N ALA A 123 -0.15 19.19 -7.25
CA ALA A 123 -1.03 18.38 -6.41
C ALA A 123 -1.28 18.96 -5.01
N VAL A 124 -0.34 19.76 -4.48
CA VAL A 124 -0.44 20.41 -3.15
C VAL A 124 -0.64 21.93 -3.21
N TRP A 125 -0.96 22.51 -4.37
CA TRP A 125 -1.35 23.92 -4.42
C TRP A 125 -2.62 24.15 -3.58
N PRO A 126 -2.62 25.11 -2.64
CA PRO A 126 -3.78 25.42 -1.82
C PRO A 126 -4.76 26.26 -2.65
N LEU A 127 -5.69 25.58 -3.33
CA LEU A 127 -6.63 26.22 -4.26
C LEU A 127 -8.04 26.32 -3.67
N VAL A 128 -8.76 27.39 -4.04
CA VAL A 128 -10.16 27.64 -3.65
C VAL A 128 -11.01 28.02 -4.85
N GLY A 129 -12.22 27.46 -4.94
CA GLY A 129 -13.17 27.74 -6.02
C GLY A 129 -13.81 29.12 -5.97
N ALA A 130 -13.03 30.16 -6.21
CA ALA A 130 -13.52 31.52 -6.31
C ALA A 130 -14.51 31.67 -7.49
N GLU A 131 -15.71 32.16 -7.20
CA GLU A 131 -16.70 32.50 -8.22
C GLU A 131 -16.29 33.78 -8.97
N PRO A 132 -16.67 33.94 -10.25
CA PRO A 132 -16.47 35.18 -10.98
C PRO A 132 -17.44 36.26 -10.47
N ILE A 133 -16.90 37.26 -9.79
CA ILE A 133 -17.61 38.41 -9.22
C ILE A 133 -17.86 39.49 -10.30
N GLY A 134 -17.11 39.43 -11.40
CA GLY A 134 -17.26 40.30 -12.57
C GLY A 134 -16.18 41.39 -12.65
N ARG A 135 -16.12 42.13 -13.77
CA ARG A 135 -15.14 43.20 -13.97
C ARG A 135 -15.74 44.56 -13.64
N GLY A 136 -15.35 45.12 -12.50
CA GLY A 136 -15.59 46.53 -12.15
C GLY A 136 -14.69 47.48 -12.95
N HIS A 137 -15.14 48.73 -13.09
CA HIS A 137 -14.31 49.84 -13.56
C HIS A 137 -14.53 51.01 -12.60
N VAL A 138 -13.46 51.57 -12.04
CA VAL A 138 -13.53 52.70 -11.10
C VAL A 138 -12.97 53.94 -11.81
N GLU A 139 -13.84 54.71 -12.46
CA GLU A 139 -13.42 55.92 -13.17
C GLU A 139 -12.95 57.05 -12.23
N GLN A 140 -13.26 56.97 -10.94
CA GLN A 140 -13.01 58.02 -9.94
C GLN A 140 -12.40 57.48 -8.62
N GLY A 141 -11.43 56.57 -8.72
CA GLY A 141 -10.59 56.14 -7.59
C GLY A 141 -9.27 56.94 -7.50
N PRO A 142 -8.57 56.91 -6.35
CA PRO A 142 -7.19 57.39 -6.27
C PRO A 142 -6.30 56.64 -7.27
N LYS A 143 -5.38 57.34 -7.95
CA LYS A 143 -4.49 56.75 -8.97
C LYS A 143 -3.23 56.12 -8.36
N ASP A 144 -3.36 55.54 -7.17
CA ASP A 144 -2.24 55.08 -6.36
C ASP A 144 -1.97 53.58 -6.54
N ILE A 145 -0.70 53.23 -6.66
CA ILE A 145 -0.23 51.84 -6.83
C ILE A 145 0.03 51.24 -5.44
N THR A 146 -0.96 50.57 -4.87
CA THR A 146 -0.80 49.87 -3.59
C THR A 146 0.10 48.64 -3.77
N LEU A 147 1.29 48.66 -3.15
CA LEU A 147 2.25 47.54 -3.10
C LEU A 147 2.61 46.93 -4.48
N GLY A 148 2.73 47.78 -5.51
CA GLY A 148 3.05 47.33 -6.87
C GLY A 148 1.89 46.69 -7.64
N VAL A 149 0.65 46.85 -7.16
CA VAL A 149 -0.57 46.42 -7.86
C VAL A 149 -1.31 47.66 -8.39
N ASP A 150 -1.59 47.69 -9.70
CA ASP A 150 -2.46 48.71 -10.31
C ASP A 150 -3.92 48.41 -9.95
N ILE A 151 -4.48 49.15 -9.00
CA ILE A 151 -5.86 48.97 -8.53
C ILE A 151 -6.93 49.31 -9.60
N ASN A 152 -6.54 49.81 -10.78
CA ASN A 152 -7.45 50.15 -11.88
C ASN A 152 -7.58 49.01 -12.92
N LYS A 153 -6.66 48.04 -12.91
CA LYS A 153 -6.75 46.79 -13.67
C LYS A 153 -7.19 45.68 -12.73
N LYS A 154 -8.42 45.21 -12.89
CA LYS A 154 -9.06 44.27 -11.96
C LYS A 154 -9.42 42.94 -12.59
N SER A 155 -9.04 41.87 -11.90
CA SER A 155 -9.47 40.50 -12.21
C SER A 155 -10.92 40.27 -11.80
N SER A 156 -11.59 39.38 -12.53
CA SER A 156 -12.98 38.98 -12.31
C SER A 156 -13.20 38.11 -11.05
N LEU A 157 -12.15 37.74 -10.32
CA LEU A 157 -12.23 36.95 -9.08
C LEU A 157 -12.14 37.79 -7.80
N THR A 158 -11.90 39.10 -7.91
CA THR A 158 -11.80 40.02 -6.76
C THR A 158 -13.11 40.73 -6.47
N SER A 159 -13.22 41.34 -5.29
CA SER A 159 -14.33 42.23 -4.95
C SER A 159 -13.85 43.34 -4.03
N HIS A 160 -14.46 44.52 -4.15
CA HIS A 160 -14.23 45.67 -3.27
C HIS A 160 -15.58 46.15 -2.73
N TYR A 161 -15.62 46.56 -1.46
CA TYR A 161 -16.86 46.97 -0.77
C TYR A 161 -17.68 48.00 -1.56
N ASP A 162 -17.05 49.11 -1.96
CA ASP A 162 -17.73 50.21 -2.64
C ASP A 162 -18.13 49.84 -4.08
N GLU A 163 -17.38 48.96 -4.77
CA GLU A 163 -17.77 48.48 -6.10
C GLU A 163 -19.02 47.62 -6.06
N ALA A 164 -19.14 46.73 -5.07
CA ALA A 164 -20.36 45.95 -4.89
C ALA A 164 -21.57 46.86 -4.64
N ARG A 165 -21.38 48.01 -3.99
CA ARG A 165 -22.46 48.98 -3.72
C ARG A 165 -22.78 49.89 -4.92
N LEU A 166 -21.79 50.21 -5.74
CA LEU A 166 -21.92 51.19 -6.84
C LEU A 166 -22.12 50.56 -8.24
N ASN A 167 -21.72 49.31 -8.46
CA ASN A 167 -21.72 48.67 -9.78
C ASN A 167 -22.37 47.29 -9.76
N ILE A 168 -23.48 47.13 -10.48
CA ILE A 168 -24.24 45.88 -10.57
C ILE A 168 -23.41 44.71 -11.16
N ASN A 169 -22.41 45.01 -11.99
CA ASN A 169 -21.52 44.02 -12.60
C ASN A 169 -20.38 43.56 -11.67
N ALA A 170 -20.23 44.17 -10.49
CA ALA A 170 -19.34 43.75 -9.42
C ALA A 170 -20.12 43.26 -8.17
N ASN A 171 -21.44 43.09 -8.31
CA ASN A 171 -22.36 42.76 -7.24
C ASN A 171 -23.24 41.54 -7.59
N PRO A 172 -22.65 40.33 -7.72
CA PRO A 172 -23.40 39.14 -8.06
C PRO A 172 -24.49 38.85 -7.03
N GLN A 173 -25.62 38.34 -7.53
CA GLN A 173 -26.67 37.77 -6.68
C GLN A 173 -26.36 36.30 -6.45
N LEU A 174 -26.31 35.87 -5.19
CA LEU A 174 -25.96 34.51 -4.79
C LEU A 174 -27.19 33.59 -4.97
N PRO A 175 -27.17 32.59 -5.87
CA PRO A 175 -28.29 31.67 -6.03
C PRO A 175 -28.64 30.95 -4.73
N GLN A 176 -29.94 30.85 -4.46
CA GLN A 176 -30.49 30.12 -3.31
C GLN A 176 -30.51 28.60 -3.50
N GLY A 177 -30.34 27.88 -2.40
CA GLY A 177 -30.55 26.43 -2.33
C GLY A 177 -32.01 26.05 -2.04
N THR A 178 -32.23 24.78 -1.68
CA THR A 178 -33.53 24.32 -1.16
C THR A 178 -33.63 24.60 0.35
N ALA A 179 -34.82 24.47 0.93
CA ALA A 179 -34.99 24.58 2.39
C ALA A 179 -34.25 23.47 3.17
N GLU A 180 -34.03 22.31 2.54
CA GLU A 180 -33.32 21.16 3.11
C GLU A 180 -31.79 21.25 2.90
N GLN A 181 -31.35 21.96 1.86
CA GLN A 181 -29.95 22.20 1.51
C GLN A 181 -29.76 23.65 1.02
N PRO A 182 -29.56 24.62 1.94
CA PRO A 182 -29.29 26.00 1.57
C PRO A 182 -27.94 26.12 0.85
N ALA A 183 -27.85 27.06 -0.09
CA ALA A 183 -26.61 27.29 -0.83
C ALA A 183 -25.56 27.93 0.09
N ARG A 184 -24.40 27.27 0.20
CA ARG A 184 -23.30 27.71 1.07
C ARG A 184 -22.19 28.36 0.26
N TYR A 185 -21.78 29.55 0.68
CA TYR A 185 -20.62 30.27 0.16
C TYR A 185 -19.64 30.56 1.30
N GLN A 186 -18.38 30.78 0.95
CA GLN A 186 -17.38 31.34 1.86
C GLN A 186 -16.89 32.69 1.32
N LEU A 187 -16.65 33.65 2.21
CA LEU A 187 -16.12 34.96 1.85
C LEU A 187 -14.77 35.14 2.57
N LEU A 188 -13.69 34.88 1.83
CA LEU A 188 -12.33 34.96 2.33
C LEU A 188 -11.86 36.42 2.25
N MET A 189 -11.47 36.99 3.39
CA MET A 189 -11.06 38.38 3.54
C MET A 189 -9.77 38.47 4.35
N PRO A 190 -8.61 38.26 3.72
CA PRO A 190 -7.32 38.33 4.40
C PRO A 190 -7.00 39.76 4.85
N THR A 191 -6.17 39.89 5.87
CA THR A 191 -5.65 41.17 6.33
C THR A 191 -4.56 41.74 5.43
N ILE A 192 -4.34 43.05 5.56
CA ILE A 192 -3.13 43.70 5.02
C ILE A 192 -1.86 43.07 5.61
N LYS A 193 -1.87 42.62 6.87
CA LYS A 193 -0.72 42.00 7.55
C LYS A 193 -0.33 40.65 6.94
N GLU A 194 -1.29 39.80 6.59
CA GLU A 194 -1.03 38.48 5.98
C GLU A 194 -0.51 38.59 4.55
N HIS A 195 -0.87 39.67 3.83
CA HIS A 195 -0.36 39.94 2.48
C HIS A 195 0.79 40.96 2.41
N GLN A 196 1.29 41.49 3.54
CA GLN A 196 2.54 42.28 3.66
C GLN A 196 3.80 41.41 3.45
N THR A 197 3.74 40.52 2.48
CA THR A 197 4.80 39.61 2.07
C THR A 197 5.90 40.37 1.31
N THR A 198 7.06 40.50 1.95
CA THR A 198 8.30 41.02 1.36
C THR A 198 8.98 40.06 0.38
N ASN A 199 8.29 38.98 -0.01
CA ASN A 199 8.81 37.88 -0.82
C ASN A 199 7.88 37.54 -1.98
N LEU A 200 8.46 37.32 -3.15
CA LEU A 200 7.85 36.68 -4.31
C LEU A 200 8.04 35.16 -4.18
N GLN A 201 7.06 34.36 -4.62
CA GLN A 201 7.17 32.90 -4.64
C GLN A 201 7.29 32.40 -6.07
N VAL A 202 8.28 31.55 -6.33
CA VAL A 202 8.53 30.91 -7.61
C VAL A 202 8.03 29.46 -7.59
N ILE A 203 7.20 29.13 -8.58
CA ILE A 203 6.56 27.82 -8.81
C ILE A 203 6.64 27.47 -10.31
N GLY A 204 6.16 26.29 -10.72
CA GLY A 204 6.28 25.82 -12.11
C GLY A 204 7.66 25.20 -12.38
N ALA A 205 8.26 25.50 -13.54
CA ALA A 205 9.48 24.88 -14.09
C ALA A 205 10.80 25.19 -13.33
N VAL A 206 10.86 24.76 -12.07
CA VAL A 206 12.00 24.87 -11.13
C VAL A 206 12.18 23.58 -10.32
N TRP A 207 13.42 23.24 -9.96
CA TRP A 207 13.78 22.02 -9.22
C TRP A 207 12.98 21.80 -7.92
N MET A 208 12.70 22.89 -7.21
CA MET A 208 11.84 22.98 -6.02
C MET A 208 11.23 24.40 -6.00
N PRO A 209 10.02 24.59 -5.44
CA PRO A 209 9.49 25.94 -5.21
C PRO A 209 10.40 26.73 -4.26
N PHE A 210 10.51 28.05 -4.45
CA PHE A 210 11.37 28.91 -3.62
C PHE A 210 10.88 30.35 -3.53
N THR A 211 11.47 31.13 -2.61
CA THR A 211 11.24 32.58 -2.50
C THR A 211 12.38 33.41 -3.09
N MET A 212 12.02 34.64 -3.47
CA MET A 212 12.91 35.75 -3.83
C MET A 212 12.46 36.99 -3.07
N ALA A 213 13.36 37.89 -2.69
CA ALA A 213 12.98 39.15 -2.05
C ALA A 213 12.22 40.08 -3.03
N TYR A 214 11.22 40.79 -2.53
CA TYR A 214 10.46 41.79 -3.29
C TYR A 214 11.11 43.17 -3.17
N HIS A 215 11.62 43.69 -4.30
CA HIS A 215 12.31 44.97 -4.38
C HIS A 215 11.42 46.03 -5.04
N PRO A 216 10.64 46.85 -4.30
CA PRO A 216 9.61 47.72 -4.88
C PRO A 216 10.16 48.79 -5.84
N HIS A 217 11.41 49.21 -5.66
CA HIS A 217 12.06 50.19 -6.53
C HIS A 217 12.59 49.58 -7.84
N PHE A 218 12.94 48.30 -7.85
CA PHE A 218 13.53 47.60 -9.00
C PHE A 218 12.51 47.23 -10.08
N THR A 219 13.00 47.03 -11.29
CA THR A 219 12.33 46.27 -12.36
C THR A 219 12.36 44.76 -12.09
N ALA A 220 11.53 44.01 -12.82
CA ALA A 220 11.57 42.56 -12.81
C ALA A 220 12.95 42.01 -13.25
N ARG A 221 13.62 42.69 -14.20
CA ARG A 221 14.99 42.40 -14.64
C ARG A 221 16.03 42.60 -13.54
N GLU A 222 16.01 43.74 -12.86
CA GLU A 222 16.95 44.03 -11.75
C GLU A 222 16.74 43.07 -10.57
N THR A 223 15.48 42.73 -10.27
CA THR A 223 15.13 41.67 -9.30
C THR A 223 15.68 40.31 -9.73
N THR A 224 15.48 39.92 -10.99
CA THR A 224 15.98 38.67 -11.57
C THR A 224 17.51 38.56 -11.49
N TYR A 225 18.22 39.67 -11.72
CA TYR A 225 19.68 39.75 -11.63
C TYR A 225 20.16 39.62 -10.17
N GLN A 226 19.61 40.43 -9.26
CA GLN A 226 19.97 40.45 -7.84
C GLN A 226 19.75 39.10 -7.16
N GLU A 227 18.58 38.49 -7.38
CA GLU A 227 18.15 37.23 -6.79
C GLU A 227 18.74 35.99 -7.51
N ASN A 228 19.64 36.22 -8.50
CA ASN A 228 20.27 35.21 -9.35
C ASN A 228 19.27 34.27 -10.06
N PHE A 229 18.05 34.74 -10.33
CA PHE A 229 16.89 33.94 -10.70
C PHE A 229 17.13 33.09 -11.95
N SER A 230 17.72 33.64 -13.01
CA SER A 230 17.99 32.91 -14.26
C SER A 230 18.95 31.71 -14.12
N LYS A 231 19.73 31.64 -13.02
CA LYS A 231 20.58 30.47 -12.67
C LYS A 231 19.81 29.37 -11.92
N ARG A 232 18.63 29.70 -11.38
CA ARG A 232 17.73 28.81 -10.63
C ARG A 232 16.60 28.24 -11.53
N LEU A 233 16.62 28.57 -12.82
CA LEU A 233 15.69 28.12 -13.85
C LEU A 233 16.28 26.95 -14.65
N GLU A 234 15.46 25.92 -14.84
CA GLU A 234 15.85 24.65 -15.44
C GLU A 234 16.22 24.73 -16.93
N ALA A 235 16.90 23.71 -17.44
CA ALA A 235 17.34 23.66 -18.84
C ALA A 235 16.18 23.57 -19.85
N ILE A 236 14.99 23.15 -19.42
CA ILE A 236 13.75 23.16 -20.22
C ILE A 236 12.90 24.43 -20.00
N ALA A 237 13.23 25.29 -19.04
CA ALA A 237 12.44 26.49 -18.76
C ALA A 237 12.71 27.64 -19.76
N HIS A 238 11.75 28.54 -19.92
CA HIS A 238 12.00 29.89 -20.45
C HIS A 238 12.95 30.63 -19.50
N LYS A 239 13.90 31.39 -20.06
CA LYS A 239 14.88 32.20 -19.30
C LYS A 239 14.77 33.70 -19.59
N ASP A 240 13.97 34.02 -20.59
CA ASP A 240 13.58 35.32 -21.11
C ASP A 240 12.31 35.88 -20.46
N LYS A 241 11.38 35.01 -20.04
CA LYS A 241 10.05 35.40 -19.52
C LYS A 241 9.43 34.43 -18.51
N VAL A 242 8.51 34.95 -17.70
CA VAL A 242 7.70 34.22 -16.71
C VAL A 242 6.25 34.76 -16.70
N LEU A 243 5.30 33.98 -16.20
CA LEU A 243 3.97 34.49 -15.88
C LEU A 243 3.89 34.89 -14.41
N GLN A 244 3.46 36.12 -14.13
CA GLN A 244 3.11 36.58 -12.79
C GLN A 244 1.60 36.45 -12.59
N VAL A 245 1.17 35.74 -11.54
CA VAL A 245 -0.19 35.83 -11.00
C VAL A 245 -0.17 36.81 -9.84
N THR A 246 -0.81 37.97 -10.02
CA THR A 246 -0.90 38.99 -8.97
C THR A 246 -1.79 38.53 -7.82
N ALA A 247 -1.74 39.22 -6.67
CA ALA A 247 -2.67 38.97 -5.57
C ALA A 247 -4.15 39.23 -5.95
N GLN A 248 -4.44 39.90 -7.07
CA GLN A 248 -5.78 40.01 -7.64
C GLN A 248 -6.20 38.78 -8.47
N SER A 249 -5.32 37.78 -8.67
CA SER A 249 -5.54 36.69 -9.64
C SER A 249 -5.61 37.16 -11.10
N ASP A 250 -4.96 38.29 -11.43
CA ASP A 250 -4.65 38.66 -12.82
C ASP A 250 -3.30 38.08 -13.22
N VAL A 251 -3.26 37.44 -14.39
CA VAL A 251 -2.06 36.86 -15.00
C VAL A 251 -1.42 37.88 -15.93
N GLN A 252 -0.11 38.07 -15.80
CA GLN A 252 0.68 39.03 -16.59
C GLN A 252 1.97 38.37 -17.07
N GLU A 253 2.29 38.47 -18.36
CA GLU A 253 3.60 38.04 -18.87
C GLU A 253 4.67 39.10 -18.55
N ILE A 254 5.72 38.67 -17.85
CA ILE A 254 6.83 39.50 -17.41
C ILE A 254 8.11 38.99 -18.07
N ALA A 255 8.72 39.83 -18.91
CA ALA A 255 10.01 39.54 -19.54
C ALA A 255 11.15 39.89 -18.57
N ILE A 256 11.91 38.86 -18.18
CA ILE A 256 12.98 38.88 -17.18
C ILE A 256 14.39 38.96 -17.80
N ASP A 257 14.49 38.90 -19.13
CA ASP A 257 15.76 38.93 -19.87
C ASP A 257 16.66 40.14 -19.48
N PRO A 258 17.95 39.93 -19.14
CA PRO A 258 18.93 40.99 -18.87
C PRO A 258 19.16 42.02 -19.98
N TYR A 259 18.67 41.78 -21.20
CA TYR A 259 18.76 42.69 -22.35
C TYR A 259 17.40 43.31 -22.75
N ASN A 260 16.32 42.97 -22.04
CA ASN A 260 15.01 43.60 -22.24
C ASN A 260 15.05 45.12 -21.96
N ALA A 261 14.39 45.89 -22.82
CA ALA A 261 14.23 47.34 -22.73
C ALA A 261 12.94 47.78 -22.00
N TYR A 262 11.97 46.89 -21.78
CA TYR A 262 10.71 47.22 -21.10
C TYR A 262 10.85 47.21 -19.58
N SER A 263 10.57 48.34 -18.95
CA SER A 263 10.57 48.53 -17.48
C SER A 263 9.32 47.91 -16.81
N GLN A 264 9.14 46.60 -16.93
CA GLN A 264 8.13 45.86 -16.15
C GLN A 264 8.59 45.68 -14.69
N LYS A 265 7.63 45.56 -13.77
CA LYS A 265 7.86 45.26 -12.34
C LYS A 265 7.08 44.03 -11.91
N PHE A 266 7.59 43.34 -10.89
CA PHE A 266 6.79 42.40 -10.12
C PHE A 266 5.88 43.14 -9.13
N SER A 267 4.81 42.49 -8.68
CA SER A 267 3.86 42.97 -7.68
C SER A 267 4.07 42.24 -6.35
N ALA A 268 3.85 42.89 -5.21
CA ALA A 268 4.03 42.24 -3.91
C ALA A 268 3.14 41.00 -3.74
N GLY A 269 3.66 39.96 -3.07
CA GLY A 269 2.96 38.69 -2.80
C GLY A 269 2.59 37.83 -4.01
N ALA A 270 2.97 38.25 -5.22
CA ALA A 270 2.61 37.56 -6.45
C ALA A 270 3.28 36.17 -6.58
N LYS A 271 2.61 35.28 -7.32
CA LYS A 271 3.13 33.96 -7.69
C LYS A 271 3.81 34.06 -9.05
N ILE A 272 5.09 33.74 -9.11
CA ILE A 272 5.91 33.77 -10.32
C ILE A 272 6.00 32.34 -10.86
N ILE A 273 5.38 32.09 -12.01
CA ILE A 273 5.38 30.79 -12.66
C ILE A 273 6.53 30.76 -13.66
N ALA A 274 7.54 29.96 -13.35
CA ALA A 274 8.56 29.55 -14.30
C ALA A 274 7.91 28.66 -15.36
N LEU A 275 8.08 29.00 -16.63
CA LEU A 275 7.37 28.37 -17.74
C LEU A 275 8.25 27.31 -18.40
N PHE A 276 7.66 26.17 -18.80
CA PHE A 276 8.31 25.28 -19.76
C PHE A 276 8.49 26.01 -21.09
N ASN A 277 9.63 25.83 -21.75
CA ASN A 277 9.81 26.25 -23.14
C ASN A 277 8.94 25.36 -24.04
N THR A 278 7.85 25.90 -24.59
CA THR A 278 6.84 25.12 -25.32
C THR A 278 7.36 24.54 -26.64
N ASN A 279 8.52 24.98 -27.13
CA ASN A 279 9.22 24.36 -28.27
C ASN A 279 9.93 23.04 -27.90
N LYS A 280 10.06 22.75 -26.59
CA LYS A 280 10.58 21.47 -26.04
C LYS A 280 9.47 20.55 -25.52
N LEU A 281 8.20 20.89 -25.75
CA LEU A 281 7.04 20.08 -25.34
C LEU A 281 6.35 19.47 -26.57
N PRO A 282 5.80 18.24 -26.47
CA PRO A 282 4.83 17.73 -27.44
C PRO A 282 3.62 18.66 -27.61
N GLU A 283 2.97 18.61 -28.77
CA GLU A 283 1.79 19.43 -29.10
C GLU A 283 0.71 19.37 -28.02
N GLU A 284 0.43 18.17 -27.50
CA GLU A 284 -0.60 17.92 -26.47
C GLU A 284 -0.33 18.63 -25.13
N PHE A 285 0.94 18.95 -24.82
CA PHE A 285 1.35 19.62 -23.58
C PHE A 285 1.68 21.10 -23.74
N LYS A 286 1.60 21.70 -24.94
CA LYS A 286 1.97 23.12 -25.13
C LYS A 286 1.20 24.10 -24.25
N ASN A 287 -0.05 23.79 -23.94
CA ASN A 287 -0.93 24.63 -23.12
C ASN A 287 -0.70 24.45 -21.60
N ILE A 288 0.26 23.60 -21.17
CA ILE A 288 0.47 23.28 -19.74
C ILE A 288 0.86 24.51 -18.90
N ASN A 289 1.56 25.48 -19.52
CA ASN A 289 1.88 26.77 -18.90
C ASN A 289 0.63 27.62 -18.65
N GLU A 290 -0.30 27.63 -19.61
CA GLU A 290 -1.57 28.36 -19.51
C GLU A 290 -2.46 27.70 -18.46
N GLN A 291 -2.54 26.37 -18.44
CA GLN A 291 -3.26 25.62 -17.40
C GLN A 291 -2.70 25.89 -16.00
N MET A 292 -1.37 25.87 -15.82
CA MET A 292 -0.74 26.26 -14.55
C MET A 292 -1.12 27.68 -14.13
N ALA A 293 -1.13 28.64 -15.06
CA ALA A 293 -1.48 30.03 -14.76
C ALA A 293 -2.97 30.23 -14.46
N GLU A 294 -3.87 29.62 -15.24
CA GLU A 294 -5.31 29.62 -15.01
C GLU A 294 -5.66 28.97 -13.66
N LEU A 295 -4.99 27.88 -13.30
CA LEU A 295 -5.20 27.20 -12.03
C LEU A 295 -4.66 28.03 -10.85
N ALA A 296 -3.48 28.63 -10.99
CA ALA A 296 -2.89 29.50 -9.96
C ALA A 296 -3.67 30.80 -9.69
N LYS A 297 -4.60 31.21 -10.57
CA LYS A 297 -5.60 32.26 -10.25
C LYS A 297 -6.45 31.91 -9.04
N TYR A 298 -6.63 30.63 -8.74
CA TYR A 298 -7.49 30.15 -7.66
C TYR A 298 -6.71 29.91 -6.35
N TRP A 299 -5.50 30.46 -6.21
CA TRP A 299 -4.71 30.36 -4.98
C TRP A 299 -5.46 30.90 -3.76
N ASN A 300 -5.44 30.14 -2.65
CA ASN A 300 -6.10 30.49 -1.40
C ASN A 300 -5.43 31.72 -0.77
N PRO A 301 -6.14 32.86 -0.61
CA PRO A 301 -5.56 34.06 -0.02
C PRO A 301 -5.12 33.87 1.43
N LEU A 302 -5.84 33.04 2.20
CA LEU A 302 -5.53 32.74 3.61
C LEU A 302 -4.36 31.74 3.76
N GLN A 303 -3.87 31.16 2.66
CA GLN A 303 -2.68 30.32 2.62
C GLN A 303 -1.72 30.89 1.56
N PRO A 304 -1.18 32.10 1.76
CA PRO A 304 -0.45 32.85 0.74
C PRO A 304 0.90 32.21 0.39
N THR A 305 1.38 31.25 1.18
CA THR A 305 2.60 30.44 1.00
C THR A 305 2.24 28.95 0.96
N LEU A 306 2.98 28.16 0.16
CA LEU A 306 3.07 26.72 0.39
C LEU A 306 3.62 26.49 1.82
N LYS A 307 3.02 25.59 2.59
CA LYS A 307 3.61 25.11 3.86
C LYS A 307 4.73 24.13 3.53
N GLU A 308 5.83 24.18 4.27
CA GLU A 308 6.82 23.10 4.28
C GLU A 308 6.25 21.92 5.10
N THR A 309 5.47 21.06 4.44
CA THR A 309 5.02 19.80 5.04
C THR A 309 6.19 18.81 5.08
N SER A 310 6.78 18.67 6.25
CA SER A 310 7.73 17.60 6.58
C SER A 310 7.09 16.24 6.33
N HIS A 311 7.73 15.43 5.48
CA HIS A 311 7.39 14.05 5.13
C HIS A 311 5.99 13.82 4.51
N PHE A 312 6.00 13.53 3.19
CA PHE A 312 4.84 12.95 2.51
C PHE A 312 4.70 11.46 2.84
N THR A 313 3.65 11.11 3.58
CA THR A 313 2.99 9.80 3.50
C THR A 313 1.73 9.89 2.60
N THR A 314 1.25 8.72 2.14
CA THR A 314 -0.14 8.48 1.67
C THR A 314 -0.78 9.43 0.63
N LEU A 315 -0.07 9.79 -0.45
CA LEU A 315 -0.72 10.20 -1.72
C LEU A 315 -1.03 9.02 -2.67
N GLY A 316 -0.63 7.79 -2.31
CA GLY A 316 -0.72 6.60 -3.17
C GLY A 316 -2.13 6.06 -3.42
N GLN A 317 -3.06 6.22 -2.47
CA GLN A 317 -4.34 5.49 -2.49
C GLN A 317 -5.45 6.13 -3.35
N TYR A 318 -5.30 7.38 -3.78
CA TYR A 318 -6.31 8.09 -4.60
C TYR A 318 -5.85 8.49 -6.01
N THR A 319 -4.75 7.90 -6.50
CA THR A 319 -4.30 8.04 -7.90
C THR A 319 -4.14 6.71 -8.65
N GLN A 320 -4.35 5.55 -8.01
CA GLN A 320 -4.35 4.24 -8.69
C GLN A 320 -5.69 3.87 -9.36
N SER A 321 -6.80 4.57 -9.07
CA SER A 321 -8.13 4.32 -9.66
C SER A 321 -8.34 4.96 -11.05
N GLU A 322 -7.29 5.02 -11.90
CA GLU A 322 -7.45 5.38 -13.31
C GLU A 322 -6.23 4.91 -14.14
N LYS A 323 -6.05 3.58 -14.21
CA LYS A 323 -4.96 2.94 -14.98
C LYS A 323 -5.43 2.24 -16.27
N ASP A 324 -6.41 2.82 -16.95
CA ASP A 324 -6.68 2.60 -18.37
C ASP A 324 -6.34 3.88 -19.15
N GLN A 325 -5.07 4.00 -19.55
CA GLN A 325 -4.62 5.01 -20.50
C GLN A 325 -4.06 4.29 -21.73
N GLN A 326 -4.76 4.44 -22.87
CA GLN A 326 -4.36 3.85 -24.14
C GLN A 326 -2.94 4.33 -24.52
N PRO A 327 -2.03 3.43 -24.92
CA PRO A 327 -0.76 3.81 -25.53
C PRO A 327 -0.95 4.64 -26.82
N PRO A 328 0.10 5.36 -27.28
CA PRO A 328 -0.01 6.21 -28.46
C PRO A 328 -0.30 5.40 -29.73
N LEU A 329 -1.17 5.95 -30.57
CA LEU A 329 -1.67 5.29 -31.78
C LEU A 329 -0.54 4.82 -32.71
N LEU A 330 -0.26 3.51 -32.70
CA LEU A 330 0.56 2.87 -33.72
C LEU A 330 -0.21 2.86 -35.05
N LEU A 331 0.50 2.87 -36.19
CA LEU A 331 -0.13 3.05 -37.51
C LEU A 331 -1.11 1.93 -37.93
N PHE A 332 -1.13 0.83 -37.18
CA PHE A 332 -2.16 -0.19 -37.21
C PHE A 332 -2.65 -0.34 -35.77
N GLY A 333 -3.97 -0.32 -35.59
CA GLY A 333 -4.59 -0.15 -34.26
C GLY A 333 -4.11 -1.19 -33.24
N GLU A 334 -3.84 -0.73 -32.03
CA GLU A 334 -3.73 -1.61 -30.87
C GLU A 334 -5.09 -2.24 -30.60
N ALA A 335 -5.12 -3.47 -30.08
CA ALA A 335 -6.37 -4.05 -29.58
C ALA A 335 -6.85 -3.22 -28.37
N ASP A 336 -8.17 -3.03 -28.23
CA ASP A 336 -8.77 -2.21 -27.15
C ASP A 336 -8.39 -2.65 -25.73
N LYS A 337 -7.82 -3.85 -25.59
CA LYS A 337 -7.05 -4.29 -24.42
C LYS A 337 -5.77 -4.98 -24.85
N LYS A 338 -4.68 -4.76 -24.09
CA LYS A 338 -3.48 -5.58 -24.19
C LYS A 338 -3.81 -7.02 -23.73
N PRO A 339 -3.64 -8.07 -24.56
CA PRO A 339 -3.80 -9.45 -24.10
C PRO A 339 -2.81 -9.78 -22.99
N ARG A 340 -3.25 -10.56 -21.99
CA ARG A 340 -2.43 -10.87 -20.81
C ARG A 340 -1.25 -11.78 -21.17
N PRO A 341 -0.12 -11.68 -20.47
CA PRO A 341 1.00 -12.59 -20.69
C PRO A 341 0.63 -14.05 -20.34
N SER A 342 0.84 -14.94 -21.31
CA SER A 342 0.60 -16.37 -21.15
C SER A 342 1.69 -17.04 -20.30
N THR A 343 1.41 -18.24 -19.80
CA THR A 343 2.36 -18.99 -18.94
C THR A 343 2.93 -20.20 -19.68
N SER A 344 4.22 -20.44 -19.48
CA SER A 344 4.94 -21.64 -19.90
C SER A 344 4.52 -22.89 -19.12
N ASP A 345 5.00 -24.03 -19.57
CA ASP A 345 4.84 -25.36 -18.96
C ASP A 345 5.61 -25.50 -17.65
N PHE A 346 6.63 -24.65 -17.45
CA PHE A 346 7.36 -24.49 -16.18
C PHE A 346 6.65 -23.50 -15.24
N GLY A 347 5.54 -22.89 -15.68
CA GLY A 347 4.67 -22.01 -14.90
C GLY A 347 5.04 -20.53 -14.88
N SER A 348 6.28 -20.17 -15.24
CA SER A 348 6.69 -18.77 -15.45
C SER A 348 6.09 -18.19 -16.71
N ILE A 349 6.01 -16.86 -16.82
CA ILE A 349 5.49 -16.16 -18.00
C ILE A 349 6.41 -16.42 -19.21
N GLY A 350 5.83 -17.00 -20.26
CA GLY A 350 6.52 -17.65 -21.37
C GLY A 350 5.54 -18.36 -22.32
N LEU A 351 6.06 -18.99 -23.38
CA LEU A 351 5.24 -19.54 -24.47
C LEU A 351 4.75 -20.96 -24.17
N LEU A 352 5.62 -21.96 -24.34
CA LEU A 352 5.40 -23.37 -24.01
C LEU A 352 6.57 -23.87 -23.14
N GLN A 353 7.66 -24.36 -23.75
CA GLN A 353 8.87 -24.73 -23.01
C GLN A 353 9.78 -23.52 -22.75
N MET A 354 9.72 -22.52 -23.64
CA MET A 354 10.63 -21.37 -23.68
C MET A 354 10.08 -20.16 -22.90
N PRO A 355 10.96 -19.41 -22.20
CA PRO A 355 10.58 -18.19 -21.51
C PRO A 355 10.36 -17.02 -22.48
N SER A 356 9.72 -15.96 -21.99
CA SER A 356 9.56 -14.70 -22.73
C SER A 356 10.13 -13.52 -21.94
N GLY A 357 10.32 -12.37 -22.61
CA GLY A 357 10.67 -11.11 -21.96
C GLY A 357 9.52 -10.51 -21.14
N ARG A 358 8.27 -10.98 -21.36
CA ARG A 358 7.05 -10.47 -20.73
C ARG A 358 6.98 -10.72 -19.23
N HIS A 359 6.46 -9.74 -18.50
CA HIS A 359 6.06 -9.84 -17.10
C HIS A 359 4.57 -9.53 -16.94
N ALA A 360 3.95 -10.14 -15.92
CA ALA A 360 2.54 -9.94 -15.57
C ALA A 360 2.30 -8.63 -14.79
N GLU A 361 1.06 -8.38 -14.36
CA GLU A 361 0.75 -7.29 -13.43
C GLU A 361 1.31 -7.60 -12.03
N GLN A 362 1.77 -6.57 -11.30
CA GLN A 362 2.24 -6.77 -9.92
C GLN A 362 1.12 -7.39 -9.06
N GLY A 363 1.51 -8.40 -8.27
CA GLY A 363 0.59 -9.19 -7.47
C GLY A 363 -0.10 -10.32 -8.24
N GLU A 364 0.05 -10.47 -9.56
CA GLU A 364 -0.50 -11.63 -10.26
C GLU A 364 0.14 -12.92 -9.72
N PHE A 365 -0.73 -13.82 -9.24
CA PHE A 365 -0.40 -15.12 -8.69
C PHE A 365 -1.12 -16.20 -9.48
N SER A 366 -0.39 -17.20 -9.96
CA SER A 366 -0.96 -18.28 -10.77
C SER A 366 -0.49 -19.66 -10.35
N PHE A 367 -1.43 -20.60 -10.21
CA PHE A 367 -1.14 -22.03 -10.16
C PHE A 367 -1.25 -22.62 -11.57
N THR A 368 -0.19 -23.26 -12.07
CA THR A 368 -0.18 -23.98 -13.35
C THR A 368 0.01 -25.47 -13.13
N TYR A 369 -0.82 -26.28 -13.80
CA TYR A 369 -0.70 -27.73 -13.91
C TYR A 369 -0.40 -28.11 -15.37
N TYR A 370 0.50 -29.07 -15.57
CA TYR A 370 0.86 -29.60 -16.88
C TYR A 370 1.13 -31.11 -16.84
N ASP A 371 0.70 -31.85 -17.86
CA ASP A 371 0.85 -33.32 -17.97
C ASP A 371 1.32 -33.73 -19.37
N GLN A 372 2.42 -34.48 -19.41
CA GLN A 372 2.94 -35.23 -20.55
C GLN A 372 3.30 -36.66 -20.08
N GLU A 373 3.68 -37.54 -21.00
CA GLU A 373 3.94 -38.95 -20.69
C GLU A 373 5.05 -39.17 -19.64
N GLU A 374 6.15 -38.41 -19.74
CA GLU A 374 7.33 -38.56 -18.88
C GLU A 374 7.31 -37.65 -17.64
N TYR A 375 6.59 -36.53 -17.70
CA TYR A 375 6.58 -35.47 -16.68
C TYR A 375 5.17 -35.00 -16.32
N ARG A 376 4.95 -34.68 -15.05
CA ARG A 376 3.92 -33.70 -14.65
C ARG A 376 4.60 -32.51 -13.97
N ARG A 377 4.09 -31.30 -14.20
CA ARG A 377 4.63 -30.08 -13.63
C ARG A 377 3.55 -29.34 -12.87
N TRP A 378 3.86 -28.95 -11.64
CA TRP A 378 3.04 -28.06 -10.82
C TRP A 378 3.86 -26.82 -10.50
N ALA A 379 3.31 -25.64 -10.74
CA ALA A 379 4.04 -24.39 -10.51
C ALA A 379 3.15 -23.32 -9.87
N LEU A 380 3.71 -22.62 -8.90
CA LEU A 380 3.17 -21.40 -8.30
C LEU A 380 4.03 -20.24 -8.77
N ASN A 381 3.47 -19.36 -9.58
CA ASN A 381 4.13 -18.16 -10.06
C ASN A 381 3.61 -16.91 -9.33
N LEU A 382 4.49 -15.95 -9.08
CA LEU A 382 4.14 -14.66 -8.48
C LEU A 382 4.96 -13.53 -9.11
N GLN A 383 4.26 -12.55 -9.69
CA GLN A 383 4.86 -11.26 -10.08
C GLN A 383 4.97 -10.36 -8.83
N LEU A 384 6.03 -10.57 -8.04
CA LEU A 384 6.21 -9.94 -6.72
C LEU A 384 6.38 -8.41 -6.82
N PHE A 385 7.18 -7.96 -7.78
CA PHE A 385 7.38 -6.55 -8.13
C PHE A 385 7.20 -6.36 -9.64
N PRO A 386 7.01 -5.14 -10.17
CA PRO A 386 6.93 -4.91 -11.63
C PRO A 386 8.19 -5.34 -12.40
N TRP A 387 9.31 -5.52 -11.70
CA TRP A 387 10.59 -5.97 -12.25
C TRP A 387 11.00 -7.39 -11.79
N LEU A 388 10.23 -8.04 -10.91
CA LEU A 388 10.57 -9.36 -10.35
C LEU A 388 9.40 -10.34 -10.41
N GLU A 389 9.64 -11.46 -11.09
CA GLU A 389 8.80 -12.64 -11.09
C GLU A 389 9.55 -13.80 -10.41
N ALA A 390 8.84 -14.56 -9.58
CA ALA A 390 9.38 -15.73 -8.89
C ALA A 390 8.44 -16.92 -9.06
N THR A 391 8.98 -18.06 -9.49
CA THR A 391 8.21 -19.29 -9.73
C THR A 391 8.74 -20.42 -8.87
N ILE A 392 7.89 -21.05 -8.05
CA ILE A 392 8.22 -22.28 -7.32
C ILE A 392 7.54 -23.44 -8.04
N ARG A 393 8.29 -24.48 -8.40
CA ARG A 393 7.74 -25.65 -9.10
C ARG A 393 8.13 -26.99 -8.47
N TYR A 394 7.29 -27.98 -8.75
CA TYR A 394 7.57 -29.39 -8.57
C TYR A 394 7.47 -30.11 -9.92
N ASN A 395 8.52 -30.86 -10.26
CA ASN A 395 8.57 -31.71 -11.46
C ASN A 395 8.45 -33.17 -11.03
N ASP A 396 7.34 -33.81 -11.37
CA ASP A 396 7.11 -35.24 -11.20
C ASP A 396 7.71 -36.02 -12.37
N ILE A 397 8.84 -36.67 -12.14
CA ILE A 397 9.53 -37.50 -13.13
C ILE A 397 8.92 -38.90 -13.07
N ARG A 398 7.91 -39.13 -13.91
CA ARG A 398 7.06 -40.34 -13.90
C ARG A 398 7.83 -41.63 -14.15
N THR A 399 9.06 -41.53 -14.68
CA THR A 399 9.92 -42.65 -15.04
C THR A 399 11.01 -42.96 -13.96
N ARG A 400 11.04 -42.21 -12.85
CA ARG A 400 11.94 -42.45 -11.70
C ARG A 400 11.13 -42.69 -10.45
N ARG A 401 11.60 -43.59 -9.56
CA ARG A 401 11.09 -43.70 -8.18
C ARG A 401 11.72 -42.64 -7.27
N TYR A 402 11.07 -42.32 -6.15
CA TYR A 402 11.55 -41.33 -5.18
C TYR A 402 12.98 -41.62 -4.68
N SER A 403 13.30 -42.88 -4.41
CA SER A 403 14.62 -43.35 -3.99
C SER A 403 15.09 -44.54 -4.84
N GLN A 404 16.38 -44.87 -4.75
CA GLN A 404 16.92 -46.11 -5.30
C GLN A 404 16.47 -47.35 -4.52
N PHE A 405 16.02 -47.17 -3.27
CA PHE A 405 15.44 -48.23 -2.45
C PHE A 405 13.93 -48.36 -2.73
N GLU A 406 13.53 -49.49 -3.29
CA GLU A 406 12.13 -49.80 -3.62
C GLU A 406 11.24 -49.84 -2.37
N GLU A 407 11.69 -50.48 -1.29
CA GLU A 407 10.97 -50.59 -0.01
C GLU A 407 10.69 -49.23 0.65
N PHE A 408 11.53 -48.21 0.38
CA PHE A 408 11.34 -46.84 0.85
C PHE A 408 10.47 -45.99 -0.08
N SER A 409 10.39 -46.35 -1.36
CA SER A 409 9.71 -45.55 -2.40
C SER A 409 8.27 -45.96 -2.63
N GLY A 410 7.96 -47.26 -2.51
CA GLY A 410 6.67 -47.81 -2.93
C GLY A 410 6.37 -47.49 -4.40
N ASP A 411 5.22 -46.85 -4.62
CA ASP A 411 4.73 -46.32 -5.90
C ASP A 411 5.06 -44.83 -6.14
N GLN A 412 5.75 -44.16 -5.20
CA GLN A 412 6.06 -42.73 -5.34
C GLN A 412 7.10 -42.48 -6.42
N THR A 413 6.71 -41.72 -7.45
CA THR A 413 7.60 -41.20 -8.49
C THR A 413 8.42 -40.01 -8.01
N TYR A 414 9.61 -39.80 -8.59
CA TYR A 414 10.57 -38.78 -8.14
C TYR A 414 10.02 -37.36 -8.30
N LYS A 415 10.11 -36.55 -7.24
CA LYS A 415 9.65 -35.16 -7.21
C LYS A 415 10.84 -34.22 -7.10
N ASP A 416 11.28 -33.68 -8.22
CA ASP A 416 12.22 -32.57 -8.23
C ASP A 416 11.53 -31.27 -7.78
N ARG A 417 12.31 -30.34 -7.20
CA ARG A 417 11.88 -29.02 -6.73
C ARG A 417 12.80 -27.98 -7.35
N GLY A 418 12.21 -26.96 -7.95
CA GLY A 418 12.94 -25.82 -8.50
C GLY A 418 12.33 -24.48 -8.13
N VAL A 419 13.19 -23.47 -8.04
CA VAL A 419 12.78 -22.07 -7.88
C VAL A 419 13.44 -21.25 -8.98
N ASP A 420 12.62 -20.53 -9.74
CA ASP A 420 13.05 -19.63 -10.81
C ASP A 420 12.89 -18.17 -10.36
N PHE A 421 13.75 -17.31 -10.88
CA PHE A 421 13.56 -15.86 -10.84
C PHE A 421 13.74 -15.26 -12.23
N LYS A 422 12.89 -14.31 -12.59
CA LYS A 422 13.02 -13.49 -13.80
C LYS A 422 13.00 -12.01 -13.42
N PHE A 423 13.94 -11.26 -13.99
CA PHE A 423 14.21 -9.86 -13.72
C PHE A 423 13.98 -9.05 -15.00
N ARG A 424 13.05 -8.10 -14.97
CA ARG A 424 12.82 -7.17 -16.09
C ARG A 424 13.98 -6.17 -16.17
N LEU A 425 14.60 -6.07 -17.34
CA LEU A 425 15.64 -5.09 -17.66
C LEU A 425 15.07 -3.85 -18.36
N THR A 426 14.12 -4.04 -19.28
CA THR A 426 13.44 -2.96 -20.00
C THR A 426 11.95 -3.22 -20.10
N GLU A 427 11.13 -2.17 -19.99
CA GLU A 427 9.74 -2.20 -20.43
C GLU A 427 9.65 -1.98 -21.96
N GLU A 428 8.59 -2.49 -22.59
CA GLU A 428 8.36 -2.24 -24.01
C GLU A 428 8.00 -0.77 -24.26
N SER A 429 8.84 -0.08 -25.02
CA SER A 429 8.55 1.25 -25.56
C SER A 429 8.15 1.14 -27.04
N ARG A 430 8.03 2.27 -27.76
CA ARG A 430 7.87 2.25 -29.22
C ARG A 430 9.00 1.47 -29.91
N TRP A 431 10.24 1.70 -29.48
CA TRP A 431 11.45 1.20 -30.15
C TRP A 431 12.10 0.01 -29.44
N ILE A 432 12.02 -0.04 -28.10
CA ILE A 432 12.69 -1.05 -27.26
C ILE A 432 11.71 -2.21 -26.96
N PRO A 433 12.13 -3.49 -27.03
CA PRO A 433 11.32 -4.62 -26.58
C PRO A 433 11.32 -4.75 -25.05
N GLU A 434 10.31 -5.43 -24.49
CA GLU A 434 10.36 -5.81 -23.08
C GLU A 434 11.41 -6.91 -22.92
N THR A 435 12.50 -6.63 -22.21
CA THR A 435 13.66 -7.52 -22.12
C THR A 435 13.86 -7.95 -20.68
N SER A 436 14.11 -9.24 -20.48
CA SER A 436 14.27 -9.84 -19.14
C SER A 436 15.40 -10.87 -19.12
N VAL A 437 16.10 -10.93 -17.98
CA VAL A 437 17.04 -12.02 -17.63
C VAL A 437 16.33 -12.98 -16.69
N GLY A 438 16.52 -14.29 -16.86
CA GLY A 438 16.04 -15.25 -15.88
C GLY A 438 17.02 -16.37 -15.58
N ILE A 439 16.90 -16.91 -14.37
CA ILE A 439 17.65 -18.05 -13.88
C ILE A 439 16.63 -19.12 -13.49
N ARG A 440 16.61 -20.21 -14.27
CA ARG A 440 15.81 -21.40 -14.00
C ARG A 440 16.56 -22.30 -13.02
N ASP A 441 15.86 -22.80 -12.01
CA ASP A 441 16.35 -23.74 -10.99
C ASP A 441 17.44 -23.18 -10.04
N LEU A 442 17.37 -21.89 -9.72
CA LEU A 442 18.32 -21.17 -8.84
C LEU A 442 18.50 -21.84 -7.46
N ALA A 443 17.44 -22.44 -6.92
CA ALA A 443 17.44 -23.05 -5.59
C ALA A 443 16.74 -24.42 -5.56
N GLY A 444 17.10 -25.29 -6.50
CA GLY A 444 16.57 -26.65 -6.64
C GLY A 444 17.62 -27.76 -6.60
N THR A 445 17.36 -28.87 -7.32
CA THR A 445 18.36 -29.95 -7.47
C THR A 445 19.39 -29.66 -8.57
N GLY A 446 19.09 -28.74 -9.49
CA GLY A 446 19.91 -28.42 -10.65
C GLY A 446 19.54 -29.23 -11.91
N LEU A 447 18.59 -30.17 -11.83
CA LEU A 447 18.19 -31.03 -12.95
C LEU A 447 17.63 -30.26 -14.16
N PHE A 448 17.03 -29.09 -13.94
CA PHE A 448 16.47 -28.23 -14.99
C PHE A 448 17.16 -26.85 -15.05
N ALA A 449 18.37 -26.73 -14.47
CA ALA A 449 19.08 -25.47 -14.35
C ALA A 449 19.51 -24.88 -15.69
N GLY A 450 19.24 -23.59 -15.88
CA GLY A 450 19.64 -22.86 -17.07
C GLY A 450 19.32 -21.38 -16.96
N GLU A 451 20.13 -20.56 -17.59
CA GLU A 451 19.98 -19.10 -17.60
C GLU A 451 19.48 -18.63 -18.96
N TYR A 452 18.85 -17.46 -19.04
CA TYR A 452 18.40 -16.91 -20.32
C TYR A 452 18.35 -15.38 -20.34
N ILE A 453 18.43 -14.84 -21.55
CA ILE A 453 18.03 -13.48 -21.89
C ILE A 453 16.90 -13.60 -22.92
N ALA A 454 15.74 -13.00 -22.64
CA ALA A 454 14.58 -13.01 -23.52
C ALA A 454 14.07 -11.59 -23.78
N ALA A 455 13.74 -11.28 -25.03
CA ALA A 455 13.13 -10.02 -25.47
C ALA A 455 11.79 -10.30 -26.14
N SER A 456 10.76 -9.51 -25.82
CA SER A 456 9.41 -9.64 -26.36
C SER A 456 8.89 -8.32 -26.95
N LYS A 457 8.15 -8.40 -28.06
CA LYS A 457 7.69 -7.25 -28.84
C LYS A 457 6.31 -7.50 -29.46
N ARG A 458 5.35 -6.62 -29.19
CA ARG A 458 3.96 -6.75 -29.63
C ARG A 458 3.64 -5.82 -30.80
N PHE A 459 2.96 -6.36 -31.80
CA PHE A 459 2.51 -5.67 -33.00
C PHE A 459 1.03 -6.03 -33.25
N GLY A 460 0.12 -5.24 -32.67
CA GLY A 460 -1.31 -5.56 -32.64
C GLY A 460 -1.57 -6.86 -31.88
N ASN A 461 -2.26 -7.81 -32.51
CA ASN A 461 -2.59 -9.12 -31.95
C ASN A 461 -1.42 -10.12 -31.89
N PHE A 462 -0.26 -9.78 -32.42
CA PHE A 462 0.93 -10.65 -32.46
C PHE A 462 1.96 -10.23 -31.41
N ASP A 463 2.42 -11.15 -30.57
CA ASP A 463 3.49 -10.93 -29.60
C ASP A 463 4.68 -11.87 -29.89
N PHE A 464 5.76 -11.30 -30.41
CA PHE A 464 6.96 -12.02 -30.80
C PHE A 464 7.91 -12.10 -29.60
N SER A 465 8.53 -13.25 -29.38
CA SER A 465 9.59 -13.41 -28.36
C SER A 465 10.81 -14.09 -28.96
N ALA A 466 12.01 -13.64 -28.58
CA ALA A 466 13.27 -14.25 -28.99
C ALA A 466 14.31 -14.11 -27.88
N GLY A 467 15.25 -15.05 -27.80
CA GLY A 467 16.25 -15.04 -26.74
C GLY A 467 17.32 -16.10 -26.88
N MET A 468 18.32 -16.01 -26.00
CA MET A 468 19.39 -17.00 -25.87
C MET A 468 19.30 -17.67 -24.51
N GLY A 469 19.46 -19.00 -24.48
CA GLY A 469 19.47 -19.84 -23.29
C GLY A 469 20.80 -20.58 -23.10
N TRP A 470 21.13 -20.84 -21.84
CA TRP A 470 22.28 -21.61 -21.38
C TRP A 470 21.83 -22.79 -20.50
N GLY A 471 22.71 -23.76 -20.23
CA GLY A 471 22.40 -24.91 -19.39
C GLY A 471 21.32 -25.81 -20.01
N TYR A 472 20.20 -26.04 -19.32
CA TYR A 472 19.03 -26.77 -19.86
C TYR A 472 18.46 -26.09 -21.12
N LEU A 473 18.40 -24.76 -21.13
CA LEU A 473 17.96 -23.96 -22.29
C LEU A 473 19.05 -23.78 -23.37
N GLY A 474 20.26 -24.28 -23.14
CA GLY A 474 21.38 -24.20 -24.08
C GLY A 474 21.70 -25.49 -24.82
N LYS A 475 20.99 -26.60 -24.53
CA LYS A 475 21.41 -27.97 -24.94
C LYS A 475 21.55 -28.17 -26.45
N ASN A 476 20.80 -27.45 -27.29
CA ASN A 476 20.93 -27.54 -28.75
C ASN A 476 22.28 -27.01 -29.29
N ASN A 477 22.99 -26.16 -28.53
CA ASN A 477 24.30 -25.60 -28.89
C ASN A 477 24.38 -25.04 -30.34
N ASN A 478 23.39 -24.24 -30.74
CA ASN A 478 23.28 -23.72 -32.11
C ASN A 478 23.91 -22.31 -32.29
N VAL A 479 24.56 -21.78 -31.25
CA VAL A 479 25.34 -20.54 -31.28
C VAL A 479 26.46 -20.62 -30.23
N ASP A 480 27.63 -20.10 -30.57
CA ASP A 480 28.75 -19.97 -29.63
C ASP A 480 28.41 -18.99 -28.50
N ASN A 481 28.92 -19.24 -27.29
CA ASN A 481 28.60 -18.42 -26.11
C ASN A 481 29.25 -17.03 -26.25
N PRO A 482 28.50 -15.93 -26.37
CA PRO A 482 29.07 -14.59 -26.56
C PRO A 482 29.95 -14.15 -25.38
N PHE A 483 29.78 -14.74 -24.18
CA PHE A 483 30.59 -14.43 -23.02
C PHE A 483 31.98 -15.09 -23.04
N CYS A 484 32.24 -16.03 -23.96
CA CYS A 484 33.60 -16.52 -24.23
C CYS A 484 34.60 -15.39 -24.56
N GLU A 485 34.15 -14.36 -25.28
CA GLU A 485 34.99 -13.21 -25.63
C GLU A 485 35.33 -12.32 -24.42
N LEU A 486 34.62 -12.46 -23.29
CA LEU A 486 34.90 -11.76 -22.04
C LEU A 486 35.91 -12.52 -21.17
N ALA A 487 35.77 -13.85 -21.07
CA ALA A 487 36.73 -14.74 -20.43
C ALA A 487 36.52 -16.21 -20.81
N ASP A 488 37.63 -16.96 -20.96
CA ASP A 488 37.63 -18.41 -21.28
C ASP A 488 36.73 -19.24 -20.34
N GLU A 489 36.59 -18.80 -19.09
CA GLU A 489 35.81 -19.50 -18.07
C GLU A 489 34.31 -19.61 -18.40
N PHE A 490 33.77 -18.73 -19.27
CA PHE A 490 32.40 -18.84 -19.77
C PHE A 490 32.22 -19.93 -20.84
N CYS A 491 33.29 -20.39 -21.48
CA CYS A 491 33.21 -21.42 -22.51
C CYS A 491 32.93 -22.83 -21.96
N SER A 492 33.22 -23.08 -20.68
CA SER A 492 33.01 -24.38 -20.02
C SER A 492 32.07 -24.27 -18.83
N ARG A 493 30.98 -25.05 -18.84
CA ARG A 493 30.18 -25.30 -17.63
C ARG A 493 30.67 -26.58 -16.96
N THR A 494 30.89 -26.56 -15.66
CA THR A 494 31.24 -27.75 -14.87
C THR A 494 30.01 -28.64 -14.68
N ASP A 495 30.15 -29.92 -15.02
CA ASP A 495 29.07 -30.92 -14.86
C ASP A 495 28.76 -31.21 -13.38
N GLY A 496 27.53 -31.66 -13.13
CA GLY A 496 27.03 -32.03 -11.80
C GLY A 496 26.56 -30.83 -10.95
N PHE A 497 26.31 -31.09 -9.67
CA PHE A 497 25.78 -30.15 -8.67
C PHE A 497 26.62 -30.17 -7.38
N GLY A 498 26.64 -29.08 -6.63
CA GLY A 498 27.31 -28.98 -5.34
C GLY A 498 26.72 -29.91 -4.27
N GLY A 499 27.56 -30.75 -3.66
CA GLY A 499 27.21 -31.57 -2.49
C GLY A 499 26.00 -32.49 -2.71
N ARG A 500 24.92 -32.26 -1.96
CA ARG A 500 23.63 -32.98 -2.06
C ARG A 500 22.54 -32.16 -2.79
N GLY A 501 22.93 -31.14 -3.55
CA GLY A 501 22.02 -30.19 -4.21
C GLY A 501 21.48 -29.10 -3.28
N GLY A 502 20.68 -28.18 -3.84
CA GLY A 502 20.06 -27.08 -3.09
C GLY A 502 20.99 -25.92 -2.71
N SER A 503 22.24 -25.92 -3.21
CA SER A 503 23.19 -24.79 -3.21
C SER A 503 22.93 -23.80 -4.35
N PHE A 504 23.48 -22.59 -4.24
CA PHE A 504 23.50 -21.61 -5.34
C PHE A 504 24.75 -21.82 -6.19
N GLU A 505 24.59 -22.39 -7.38
CA GLU A 505 25.68 -22.72 -8.32
C GLU A 505 26.07 -21.49 -9.18
N VAL A 506 26.43 -20.37 -8.53
CA VAL A 506 26.75 -19.07 -9.17
C VAL A 506 27.91 -19.18 -10.16
N ASP A 507 28.83 -20.11 -9.89
CA ASP A 507 29.98 -20.48 -10.72
C ASP A 507 29.61 -21.06 -12.09
N LYS A 508 28.34 -21.36 -12.35
CA LYS A 508 27.87 -22.00 -13.60
C LYS A 508 27.03 -21.08 -14.49
N TRP A 509 26.61 -19.90 -14.02
CA TRP A 509 25.65 -19.06 -14.75
C TRP A 509 26.20 -18.48 -16.04
N PHE A 510 25.42 -18.59 -17.13
CA PHE A 510 25.77 -18.14 -18.48
C PHE A 510 27.04 -18.81 -19.05
N ARG A 511 27.38 -20.01 -18.56
CA ARG A 511 28.56 -20.79 -18.99
C ARG A 511 28.18 -22.03 -19.80
N GLY A 512 29.12 -22.43 -20.65
CA GLY A 512 29.01 -23.59 -21.55
C GLY A 512 28.05 -23.34 -22.70
N ASN A 513 27.47 -24.44 -23.21
CA ASN A 513 26.60 -24.46 -24.38
C ASN A 513 25.45 -23.44 -24.32
N SER A 514 25.28 -22.72 -25.43
CA SER A 514 24.24 -21.70 -25.64
C SER A 514 23.38 -21.99 -26.87
N ALA A 515 22.11 -21.63 -26.82
CA ALA A 515 21.20 -21.80 -27.95
C ALA A 515 20.17 -20.66 -28.07
N TRP A 516 19.86 -20.29 -29.32
CA TRP A 516 18.74 -19.39 -29.63
C TRP A 516 17.40 -20.11 -29.53
N PHE A 517 16.43 -19.46 -28.92
CA PHE A 517 15.01 -19.75 -29.01
C PHE A 517 14.22 -18.57 -29.58
N ALA A 518 13.07 -18.86 -30.16
CA ALA A 518 12.16 -17.84 -30.70
C ALA A 518 10.71 -18.33 -30.65
N GLY A 519 9.75 -17.43 -30.79
CA GLY A 519 8.34 -17.80 -30.90
C GLY A 519 7.42 -16.61 -31.08
N LEU A 520 6.14 -16.94 -31.26
CA LEU A 520 5.06 -16.03 -31.58
C LEU A 520 3.79 -16.49 -30.87
N GLU A 521 3.18 -15.59 -30.10
CA GLU A 521 1.80 -15.72 -29.65
C GLU A 521 0.89 -14.83 -30.51
N TYR A 522 -0.26 -15.36 -30.92
CA TYR A 522 -1.28 -14.67 -31.68
C TYR A 522 -2.62 -14.74 -30.94
N GLN A 523 -3.04 -13.58 -30.43
CA GLN A 523 -4.38 -13.38 -29.89
C GLN A 523 -5.37 -13.43 -31.04
N THR A 524 -6.25 -14.44 -31.09
CA THR A 524 -7.22 -14.51 -32.18
C THR A 524 -8.33 -13.46 -32.00
N PRO A 525 -9.09 -13.11 -33.06
CA PRO A 525 -10.28 -12.25 -32.97
C PRO A 525 -11.45 -12.85 -32.16
N TRP A 526 -11.27 -14.03 -31.58
CA TRP A 526 -12.11 -14.58 -30.53
C TRP A 526 -11.34 -14.40 -29.22
N ASP A 527 -11.66 -13.34 -28.46
CA ASP A 527 -10.91 -12.88 -27.27
C ASP A 527 -10.39 -14.00 -26.34
N PRO A 528 -11.13 -15.09 -26.06
CA PRO A 528 -10.66 -16.15 -25.18
C PRO A 528 -9.59 -17.08 -25.76
N LEU A 529 -9.25 -17.02 -27.06
CA LEU A 529 -8.35 -17.98 -27.71
C LEU A 529 -7.05 -17.32 -28.22
N SER A 530 -5.92 -17.82 -27.72
CA SER A 530 -4.58 -17.53 -28.24
C SER A 530 -3.95 -18.77 -28.90
N VAL A 531 -3.18 -18.54 -29.97
CA VAL A 531 -2.41 -19.56 -30.69
C VAL A 531 -0.92 -19.27 -30.50
N LYS A 532 -0.10 -20.28 -30.20
CA LYS A 532 1.35 -20.15 -29.99
C LYS A 532 2.13 -20.99 -31.00
N VAL A 533 3.27 -20.47 -31.45
CA VAL A 533 4.30 -21.19 -32.21
C VAL A 533 5.65 -20.89 -31.58
N GLU A 534 6.44 -21.92 -31.27
CA GLU A 534 7.71 -21.81 -30.54
C GLU A 534 8.79 -22.65 -31.24
N TYR A 535 10.02 -22.15 -31.26
CA TYR A 535 11.24 -22.85 -31.68
C TYR A 535 12.10 -23.17 -30.46
N ASP A 536 12.33 -24.46 -30.25
CA ASP A 536 12.89 -25.04 -29.04
C ASP A 536 14.44 -25.12 -29.05
N SER A 537 15.05 -24.59 -27.98
CA SER A 537 16.49 -24.56 -27.74
C SER A 537 17.03 -25.76 -26.93
N ASN A 538 16.17 -26.64 -26.41
CA ASN A 538 16.55 -27.93 -25.85
C ASN A 538 16.62 -29.03 -26.94
N ASN A 539 17.43 -30.07 -26.73
CA ASN A 539 17.51 -31.24 -27.61
C ASN A 539 16.98 -32.55 -26.99
N TYR A 540 16.59 -32.55 -25.71
CA TYR A 540 16.01 -33.69 -24.98
C TYR A 540 16.88 -34.97 -24.93
N ILE A 541 18.16 -34.91 -25.32
CA ILE A 541 19.06 -36.08 -25.35
C ILE A 541 19.47 -36.51 -23.93
N ASN A 542 19.70 -35.54 -23.05
CA ASN A 542 20.22 -35.75 -21.70
C ASN A 542 19.19 -35.29 -20.64
N GLU A 543 17.95 -35.74 -20.77
CA GLU A 543 16.86 -35.37 -19.86
C GLU A 543 16.97 -36.03 -18.48
N PRO A 544 16.44 -35.39 -17.42
CA PRO A 544 16.22 -36.00 -16.10
C PRO A 544 15.28 -37.23 -16.08
N SER A 545 14.73 -37.66 -17.22
CA SER A 545 13.98 -38.91 -17.37
C SER A 545 14.90 -40.15 -17.20
N THR A 546 14.33 -41.34 -17.39
CA THR A 546 15.07 -42.62 -17.56
C THR A 546 14.76 -43.27 -18.92
N VAL A 547 13.76 -42.78 -19.64
CA VAL A 547 13.47 -43.17 -21.02
C VAL A 547 14.03 -42.12 -21.98
N VAL A 548 14.39 -42.55 -23.19
CA VAL A 548 14.81 -41.64 -24.25
C VAL A 548 13.62 -40.80 -24.69
N MET A 549 13.82 -39.49 -24.80
CA MET A 549 12.79 -38.50 -25.14
C MET A 549 13.02 -37.98 -26.58
N PRO A 550 12.45 -38.63 -27.62
CA PRO A 550 12.72 -38.26 -29.01
C PRO A 550 12.19 -36.87 -29.38
N GLN A 551 12.94 -36.16 -30.23
CA GLN A 551 12.57 -34.85 -30.78
C GLN A 551 12.65 -34.91 -32.32
N ASP A 552 11.51 -35.14 -32.96
CA ASP A 552 11.35 -35.19 -34.42
C ASP A 552 11.23 -33.79 -35.05
N SER A 553 10.84 -32.79 -34.25
CA SER A 553 10.81 -31.37 -34.64
C SER A 553 11.20 -30.46 -33.47
N ARG A 554 11.80 -29.31 -33.80
CA ARG A 554 12.05 -28.19 -32.86
C ARG A 554 10.91 -27.19 -32.78
N TRP A 555 9.87 -27.36 -33.61
CA TRP A 555 8.71 -26.48 -33.64
C TRP A 555 7.59 -27.05 -32.76
N ASN A 556 7.28 -26.30 -31.70
CA ASN A 556 6.21 -26.55 -30.74
C ASN A 556 5.01 -25.66 -31.10
N TYR A 557 3.79 -26.18 -30.99
CA TYR A 557 2.55 -25.49 -31.35
C TYR A 557 1.55 -25.55 -30.20
N GLY A 558 0.90 -24.44 -29.85
CA GLY A 558 0.04 -24.36 -28.67
C GLY A 558 -1.28 -23.63 -28.91
N LEU A 559 -2.28 -23.98 -28.10
CA LEU A 559 -3.56 -23.29 -27.95
C LEU A 559 -3.78 -23.02 -26.46
N GLU A 560 -4.10 -21.77 -26.10
CA GLU A 560 -4.51 -21.40 -24.74
C GLU A 560 -5.90 -20.74 -24.80
N TYR A 561 -6.81 -21.20 -23.93
CA TYR A 561 -8.22 -20.84 -23.92
C TYR A 561 -8.68 -20.33 -22.55
N ASP A 562 -9.00 -19.03 -22.45
CA ASP A 562 -9.36 -18.33 -21.22
C ASP A 562 -10.83 -18.55 -20.83
N LEU A 563 -11.04 -19.26 -19.72
CA LEU A 563 -12.31 -19.39 -19.03
C LEU A 563 -12.58 -18.16 -18.14
N GLY A 564 -12.82 -17.03 -18.80
CA GLY A 564 -13.02 -15.74 -18.16
C GLY A 564 -11.72 -15.16 -17.61
N ASN A 565 -11.77 -14.51 -16.45
CA ASN A 565 -10.60 -13.77 -15.92
C ASN A 565 -9.62 -14.60 -15.08
N ASN A 566 -9.96 -15.84 -14.72
CA ASN A 566 -9.33 -16.54 -13.58
C ASN A 566 -8.84 -17.96 -13.88
N MET A 567 -9.06 -18.48 -15.09
CA MET A 567 -8.57 -19.80 -15.48
C MET A 567 -8.30 -19.85 -16.99
N SER A 568 -7.21 -20.48 -17.41
CA SER A 568 -6.94 -20.84 -18.81
C SER A 568 -6.77 -22.36 -18.94
N ILE A 569 -7.15 -22.92 -20.09
CA ILE A 569 -6.91 -24.32 -20.48
C ILE A 569 -5.92 -24.34 -21.64
N LYS A 570 -4.96 -25.26 -21.61
CA LYS A 570 -3.88 -25.37 -22.60
C LYS A 570 -3.87 -26.74 -23.26
N ALA A 571 -3.61 -26.75 -24.57
CA ALA A 571 -3.27 -27.95 -25.32
C ALA A 571 -2.15 -27.62 -26.30
N SER A 572 -1.12 -28.46 -26.38
CA SER A 572 0.01 -28.26 -27.29
C SER A 572 0.41 -29.55 -28.01
N TYR A 573 1.18 -29.37 -29.08
CA TYR A 573 1.86 -30.41 -29.82
C TYR A 573 3.33 -30.03 -29.98
N GLU A 574 4.21 -30.84 -29.37
CA GLU A 574 5.60 -30.49 -29.08
C GLU A 574 6.55 -31.61 -29.44
N ARG A 575 7.85 -31.28 -29.55
CA ARG A 575 8.91 -32.19 -30.02
C ARG A 575 8.65 -32.80 -31.42
N GLY A 576 7.60 -32.37 -32.13
CA GLY A 576 7.12 -32.98 -33.37
C GLY A 576 6.40 -34.33 -33.21
N ASN A 577 6.07 -34.75 -31.98
CA ASN A 577 5.51 -36.08 -31.72
C ASN A 577 4.59 -36.18 -30.49
N THR A 578 4.64 -35.23 -29.55
CA THR A 578 3.98 -35.33 -28.24
C THR A 578 2.81 -34.37 -28.14
N PHE A 579 1.64 -34.87 -27.73
CA PHE A 579 0.55 -34.00 -27.26
C PHE A 579 0.64 -33.80 -25.75
N MET A 580 0.41 -32.58 -25.29
CA MET A 580 0.44 -32.21 -23.88
C MET A 580 -0.81 -31.40 -23.51
N PHE A 581 -1.18 -31.43 -22.22
CA PHE A 581 -2.36 -30.74 -21.70
C PHE A 581 -2.05 -30.05 -20.37
N GLY A 582 -2.67 -28.90 -20.14
CA GLY A 582 -2.56 -28.20 -18.87
C GLY A 582 -3.67 -27.20 -18.61
N PHE A 583 -3.58 -26.56 -17.45
CA PHE A 583 -4.43 -25.43 -17.09
C PHE A 583 -3.69 -24.49 -16.15
N THR A 584 -4.08 -23.22 -16.14
CA THR A 584 -3.55 -22.23 -15.20
C THR A 584 -4.72 -21.53 -14.50
N ILE A 585 -4.69 -21.43 -13.17
CA ILE A 585 -5.66 -20.68 -12.36
C ILE A 585 -4.97 -19.41 -11.87
N ARG A 586 -5.62 -18.24 -12.01
CA ARG A 586 -5.02 -16.92 -11.75
C ARG A 586 -5.86 -16.06 -10.80
N THR A 587 -5.16 -15.28 -9.96
CA THR A 587 -5.72 -14.19 -9.16
C THR A 587 -4.68 -13.06 -9.05
N ASN A 588 -5.07 -11.88 -8.56
CA ASN A 588 -4.14 -10.79 -8.26
C ASN A 588 -4.18 -10.47 -6.75
N LEU A 589 -3.05 -10.68 -6.07
CA LEU A 589 -2.86 -10.46 -4.64
C LEU A 589 -2.75 -8.97 -4.27
N ALA A 590 -2.41 -8.07 -5.20
CA ALA A 590 -2.47 -6.62 -4.98
C ALA A 590 -3.91 -6.13 -4.86
N ASN A 591 -4.77 -6.57 -5.79
CA ASN A 591 -6.14 -6.07 -5.95
C ASN A 591 -7.21 -6.91 -5.21
N ALA A 592 -6.79 -7.86 -4.37
CA ALA A 592 -7.68 -8.74 -3.60
C ALA A 592 -8.49 -7.95 -2.55
N THR A 593 -9.77 -7.72 -2.82
CA THR A 593 -10.68 -6.96 -1.95
C THR A 593 -12.01 -7.68 -1.75
N GLN A 594 -12.70 -7.38 -0.66
CA GLN A 594 -14.00 -7.96 -0.31
C GLN A 594 -14.95 -6.87 0.22
N PRO A 595 -16.19 -6.76 -0.29
CA PRO A 595 -17.16 -5.77 0.21
C PRO A 595 -17.45 -5.96 1.72
N LYS A 596 -17.42 -4.86 2.46
CA LYS A 596 -17.58 -4.84 3.92
C LYS A 596 -19.02 -4.48 4.29
N LEU A 597 -19.65 -5.28 5.15
CA LEU A 597 -20.97 -4.99 5.72
C LEU A 597 -20.80 -4.55 7.17
N ASP A 598 -20.92 -3.24 7.41
CA ASP A 598 -20.93 -2.73 8.78
C ASP A 598 -22.33 -2.93 9.40
N TYR A 599 -22.44 -3.99 10.19
CA TYR A 599 -23.64 -4.36 10.94
C TYR A 599 -23.74 -3.69 12.32
N SER A 600 -22.86 -2.73 12.66
CA SER A 600 -23.02 -1.95 13.90
C SER A 600 -24.44 -1.34 13.92
N PRO A 601 -25.23 -1.53 15.00
CA PRO A 601 -26.61 -1.04 15.06
C PRO A 601 -26.65 0.46 14.79
N LYS A 602 -27.57 0.92 13.93
CA LYS A 602 -27.77 2.36 13.74
C LYS A 602 -28.12 2.96 15.10
N ARG A 603 -27.27 3.88 15.57
CA ARG A 603 -27.43 4.60 16.83
C ARG A 603 -28.85 5.19 16.90
N PRO A 604 -29.48 5.22 18.10
CA PRO A 604 -30.50 6.23 18.39
C PRO A 604 -30.01 7.64 18.00
N PRO A 605 -30.90 8.64 17.89
CA PRO A 605 -30.46 10.03 17.74
C PRO A 605 -29.39 10.34 18.79
N ALA A 606 -28.26 10.90 18.36
CA ALA A 606 -27.15 11.19 19.27
C ALA A 606 -27.64 12.08 20.43
N PRO A 607 -27.12 11.89 21.66
CA PRO A 607 -27.40 12.82 22.75
C PRO A 607 -26.97 14.23 22.34
N ALA A 608 -27.57 15.25 22.96
CA ALA A 608 -27.11 16.62 22.74
C ALA A 608 -25.64 16.72 23.16
N ARG A 609 -24.78 17.25 22.28
CA ARG A 609 -23.36 17.49 22.56
C ARG A 609 -23.21 18.19 23.91
N LEU A 610 -22.31 17.70 24.75
CA LEU A 610 -22.00 18.31 26.03
C LEU A 610 -21.56 19.77 25.82
N GLN A 611 -21.99 20.67 26.68
CA GLN A 611 -21.77 22.11 26.52
C GLN A 611 -20.56 22.62 27.30
N THR A 612 -20.18 21.93 28.37
CA THR A 612 -19.06 22.32 29.25
C THR A 612 -18.24 21.12 29.71
N VAL A 613 -17.03 21.37 30.20
CA VAL A 613 -16.08 20.34 30.63
C VAL A 613 -16.52 19.69 31.95
N GLU A 614 -17.21 20.42 32.82
CA GLU A 614 -17.79 19.88 34.07
C GLU A 614 -18.98 18.93 33.81
N GLN A 615 -19.52 18.91 32.58
CA GLN A 615 -20.42 17.85 32.13
C GLN A 615 -19.62 16.63 31.64
N LEU A 616 -18.54 16.84 30.90
CA LEU A 616 -17.63 15.77 30.46
C LEU A 616 -16.99 15.01 31.63
N LYS A 617 -16.67 15.67 32.75
CA LYS A 617 -16.14 15.05 33.97
C LYS A 617 -17.16 14.19 34.74
N GLN A 618 -18.40 14.04 34.27
CA GLN A 618 -19.42 13.22 34.95
C GLN A 618 -19.28 11.73 34.57
N PRO A 619 -19.26 10.79 35.55
CA PRO A 619 -19.07 9.37 35.27
C PRO A 619 -20.07 8.74 34.29
N GLU A 620 -21.32 9.24 34.24
CA GLU A 620 -22.36 8.74 33.32
C GLU A 620 -22.08 9.15 31.86
N GLU A 621 -21.52 10.34 31.64
CA GLU A 621 -21.16 10.83 30.30
C GLU A 621 -19.86 10.17 29.80
N ILE A 622 -18.86 10.01 30.68
CA ILE A 622 -17.66 9.19 30.41
C ILE A 622 -18.05 7.76 30.03
N ALA A 623 -18.99 7.14 30.75
CA ALA A 623 -19.48 5.81 30.41
C ALA A 623 -20.20 5.80 29.05
N THR A 624 -20.97 6.84 28.73
CA THR A 624 -21.64 6.98 27.42
C THR A 624 -20.63 7.06 26.27
N ILE A 625 -19.63 7.95 26.37
CA ILE A 625 -18.58 8.12 25.36
C ILE A 625 -17.78 6.82 25.17
N ARG A 626 -17.36 6.15 26.26
CA ARG A 626 -16.62 4.88 26.17
C ARG A 626 -17.45 3.77 25.53
N ASN A 627 -18.76 3.70 25.80
CA ASN A 627 -19.66 2.75 25.14
C ASN A 627 -19.84 3.07 23.64
N ALA A 628 -19.93 4.35 23.25
CA ALA A 628 -20.02 4.78 21.87
C ALA A 628 -18.74 4.46 21.06
N LEU A 629 -17.55 4.74 21.64
CA LEU A 629 -16.25 4.36 21.06
C LEU A 629 -16.13 2.84 20.88
N ASN A 630 -16.66 2.05 21.81
CA ASN A 630 -16.67 0.60 21.66
C ASN A 630 -17.62 0.10 20.56
N ALA A 631 -18.84 0.64 20.50
CA ALA A 631 -19.87 0.20 19.55
C ALA A 631 -19.62 0.64 18.10
N GLU A 632 -19.19 1.89 17.90
CA GLU A 632 -19.03 2.49 16.56
C GLU A 632 -17.59 2.37 16.04
N ALA A 633 -16.61 2.68 16.89
CA ALA A 633 -15.18 2.67 16.55
C ALA A 633 -14.43 1.39 16.93
N SER A 634 -15.08 0.47 17.66
CA SER A 634 -14.45 -0.79 18.12
C SER A 634 -13.11 -0.56 18.82
N THR A 635 -13.11 0.47 19.67
CA THR A 635 -12.02 0.85 20.56
C THR A 635 -12.43 0.54 22.00
N TRP A 636 -11.53 -0.08 22.76
CA TRP A 636 -11.66 -0.20 24.21
C TRP A 636 -10.72 0.82 24.86
N VAL A 637 -11.28 1.74 25.66
CA VAL A 637 -10.54 2.84 26.32
C VAL A 637 -10.37 2.49 27.79
N SER A 638 -9.15 2.45 28.31
CA SER A 638 -8.84 2.20 29.72
C SER A 638 -8.88 3.48 30.56
N ASP A 639 -8.31 4.56 30.04
CA ASP A 639 -8.11 5.83 30.75
C ASP A 639 -8.50 7.02 29.88
N ILE A 640 -8.93 8.10 30.51
CA ILE A 640 -9.14 9.39 29.87
C ILE A 640 -8.52 10.48 30.76
N ALA A 641 -7.62 11.26 30.18
CA ALA A 641 -7.01 12.42 30.79
C ALA A 641 -7.41 13.70 30.04
N LEU A 642 -7.33 14.84 30.73
CA LEU A 642 -7.69 16.16 30.25
C LEU A 642 -6.59 17.15 30.64
N SER A 643 -6.07 17.90 29.68
CA SER A 643 -5.00 18.89 29.91
C SER A 643 -5.39 20.00 30.88
N ASP A 644 -4.39 20.63 31.52
CA ASP A 644 -4.57 21.73 32.48
C ASP A 644 -5.24 23.00 31.89
N ASP A 645 -5.23 23.15 30.57
CA ASP A 645 -5.96 24.21 29.84
C ASP A 645 -7.40 23.83 29.45
N GLU A 646 -7.79 22.58 29.72
CA GLU A 646 -9.04 21.93 29.33
C GLU A 646 -9.35 21.96 27.82
N GLU A 647 -8.34 22.10 26.94
CA GLU A 647 -8.51 22.11 25.47
C GLU A 647 -8.13 20.78 24.79
N THR A 648 -7.46 19.86 25.48
CA THR A 648 -7.01 18.56 24.95
C THR A 648 -7.57 17.40 25.75
N LEU A 649 -8.18 16.43 25.06
CA LEU A 649 -8.72 15.20 25.64
C LEU A 649 -7.90 13.99 25.16
N THR A 650 -7.26 13.28 26.09
CA THR A 650 -6.34 12.17 25.79
C THR A 650 -6.94 10.85 26.24
N LEU A 651 -7.16 9.94 25.29
CA LEU A 651 -7.78 8.63 25.50
C LEU A 651 -6.73 7.53 25.32
N TYR A 652 -6.59 6.68 26.32
CA TYR A 652 -5.68 5.53 26.29
C TYR A 652 -6.47 4.27 26.02
N GLY A 653 -6.01 3.40 25.12
CA GLY A 653 -6.75 2.19 24.80
C GLY A 653 -6.29 1.43 23.56
N THR A 654 -7.13 0.52 23.07
CA THR A 654 -6.78 -0.34 21.93
C THR A 654 -7.96 -0.54 20.97
N GLN A 655 -7.67 -0.50 19.67
CA GLN A 655 -8.63 -0.65 18.57
C GLN A 655 -8.49 -2.07 17.98
N TYR A 656 -9.57 -2.87 17.99
CA TYR A 656 -9.49 -4.32 17.86
C TYR A 656 -10.24 -4.94 16.65
N ARG A 657 -10.74 -4.14 15.70
CA ARG A 657 -11.62 -4.61 14.60
C ARG A 657 -11.17 -4.16 13.21
N TYR A 658 -10.81 -2.90 13.05
CA TYR A 658 -10.35 -2.33 11.79
C TYR A 658 -8.85 -2.61 11.64
N ARG A 659 -8.44 -2.90 10.39
CA ARG A 659 -7.03 -3.07 10.01
C ARG A 659 -6.45 -1.66 9.85
N ASP A 660 -6.72 -1.08 8.68
CA ASP A 660 -6.82 0.36 8.40
C ASP A 660 -7.09 1.21 9.65
N SER A 661 -6.04 1.92 10.09
CA SER A 661 -6.09 2.82 11.24
C SER A 661 -6.76 4.16 10.96
N GLU A 662 -6.74 4.67 9.73
CA GLU A 662 -7.45 5.92 9.37
C GLU A 662 -8.96 5.75 9.55
N LEU A 663 -9.52 4.59 9.13
CA LEU A 663 -10.93 4.26 9.36
C LEU A 663 -11.28 4.12 10.85
N GLY A 664 -10.35 3.61 11.66
CA GLY A 664 -10.47 3.56 13.12
C GLY A 664 -10.50 4.96 13.74
N LEU A 665 -9.51 5.80 13.39
CA LEU A 665 -9.39 7.19 13.81
C LEU A 665 -10.61 8.02 13.38
N GLU A 666 -11.13 7.82 12.17
CA GLU A 666 -12.33 8.52 11.69
C GLU A 666 -13.56 8.17 12.53
N LYS A 667 -13.75 6.89 12.85
CA LYS A 667 -14.87 6.44 13.68
C LYS A 667 -14.75 6.95 15.13
N MET A 668 -13.55 7.01 15.70
CA MET A 668 -13.33 7.62 17.03
C MET A 668 -13.60 9.12 16.99
N GLY A 669 -13.01 9.84 16.02
CA GLY A 669 -13.21 11.27 15.83
C GLY A 669 -14.68 11.64 15.63
N ARG A 670 -15.47 10.81 14.93
CA ARG A 670 -16.93 11.02 14.76
C ARG A 670 -17.71 10.94 16.07
N VAL A 671 -17.37 10.00 16.95
CA VAL A 671 -17.95 9.89 18.30
C VAL A 671 -17.59 11.13 19.13
N LEU A 672 -16.29 11.43 19.23
CA LEU A 672 -15.79 12.55 20.04
C LEU A 672 -16.33 13.91 19.54
N ALA A 673 -16.27 14.17 18.24
CA ALA A 673 -16.82 15.39 17.63
C ALA A 673 -18.36 15.49 17.72
N THR A 674 -19.08 14.44 18.10
CA THR A 674 -20.53 14.49 18.35
C THR A 674 -20.85 14.76 19.81
N GLU A 675 -20.11 14.14 20.74
CA GLU A 675 -20.46 14.10 22.17
C GLU A 675 -19.68 15.11 23.02
N VAL A 676 -18.40 15.33 22.73
CA VAL A 676 -17.47 16.13 23.54
C VAL A 676 -17.71 17.64 23.32
N PRO A 677 -17.53 18.51 24.33
CA PRO A 677 -17.69 19.96 24.19
C PRO A 677 -16.79 20.60 23.14
N ASP A 678 -17.24 21.73 22.58
CA ASP A 678 -16.47 22.49 21.59
C ASP A 678 -15.26 23.26 22.17
N SER A 679 -15.09 23.29 23.49
CA SER A 679 -13.84 23.73 24.13
C SER A 679 -12.68 22.79 23.84
N ILE A 680 -12.94 21.49 23.62
CA ILE A 680 -11.92 20.54 23.24
C ILE A 680 -11.54 20.74 21.77
N LYS A 681 -10.30 21.15 21.55
CA LYS A 681 -9.67 21.42 20.24
C LYS A 681 -8.82 20.27 19.74
N THR A 682 -8.32 19.40 20.62
CA THR A 682 -7.51 18.24 20.24
C THR A 682 -8.03 16.98 20.90
N TYR A 683 -8.23 15.92 20.11
CA TYR A 683 -8.44 14.57 20.62
C TYR A 683 -7.15 13.77 20.41
N GLN A 684 -6.54 13.27 21.48
CA GLN A 684 -5.38 12.38 21.39
C GLN A 684 -5.82 10.94 21.66
N PHE A 685 -5.40 9.99 20.84
CA PHE A 685 -5.59 8.56 21.07
C PHE A 685 -4.25 7.84 21.16
N VAL A 686 -3.95 7.32 22.36
CA VAL A 686 -2.74 6.54 22.65
C VAL A 686 -3.03 5.06 22.43
N ASP A 687 -2.48 4.50 21.35
CA ASP A 687 -2.48 3.06 21.09
C ASP A 687 -1.73 2.33 22.22
N GLN A 688 -2.42 1.49 22.99
CA GLN A 688 -1.87 0.72 24.10
C GLN A 688 -1.87 -0.79 23.86
N SER A 689 -0.94 -1.47 24.54
CA SER A 689 -0.72 -2.91 24.45
C SER A 689 -0.35 -3.47 25.84
N GLY A 690 -1.35 -3.53 26.74
CA GLY A 690 -1.10 -3.52 28.19
C GLY A 690 -0.93 -2.06 28.63
N ASP A 691 -0.10 -1.79 29.63
CA ASP A 691 0.26 -0.41 30.01
C ASP A 691 1.36 0.17 29.09
N MET A 692 1.83 -0.60 28.10
CA MET A 692 2.80 -0.14 27.11
C MET A 692 2.13 0.85 26.14
N ASN A 693 2.58 2.09 26.19
CA ASN A 693 2.17 3.19 25.34
C ASN A 693 2.91 3.10 24.00
N LEU A 694 2.21 2.72 22.92
CA LEU A 694 2.84 2.50 21.61
C LEU A 694 2.96 3.79 20.82
N ALA A 695 1.87 4.48 20.49
CA ALA A 695 1.91 5.69 19.67
C ALA A 695 0.74 6.62 20.01
N GLN A 696 0.97 7.94 19.96
CA GLN A 696 -0.09 8.94 20.11
C GLN A 696 -0.53 9.44 18.74
N ASN A 697 -1.83 9.30 18.46
CA ASN A 697 -2.47 9.74 17.23
C ASN A 697 -3.35 10.95 17.59
N ASN A 698 -3.02 12.13 17.07
CA ASN A 698 -3.67 13.39 17.41
C ASN A 698 -4.67 13.78 16.31
N ILE A 699 -5.87 14.22 16.69
CA ILE A 699 -6.93 14.69 15.80
C ILE A 699 -7.25 16.15 16.17
N ASP A 700 -6.98 17.08 15.24
CA ASP A 700 -7.47 18.46 15.32
C ASP A 700 -9.00 18.46 15.20
N ALA A 701 -9.67 18.82 16.29
CA ALA A 701 -11.12 18.74 16.40
C ALA A 701 -11.82 19.78 15.52
N GLU A 702 -11.21 20.93 15.22
CA GLU A 702 -11.82 21.96 14.37
C GLU A 702 -11.77 21.54 12.89
N ILE A 703 -10.59 21.15 12.41
CA ILE A 703 -10.41 20.63 11.03
C ILE A 703 -11.28 19.38 10.83
N PHE A 704 -11.33 18.48 11.82
CA PHE A 704 -12.18 17.29 11.75
C PHE A 704 -13.68 17.64 11.72
N LYS A 705 -14.14 18.55 12.62
CA LYS A 705 -15.54 19.04 12.64
C LYS A 705 -15.92 19.70 11.31
N ASP A 706 -15.05 20.53 10.73
CA ASP A 706 -15.31 21.22 9.46
C ASP A 706 -15.30 20.27 8.25
N ALA A 707 -14.46 19.23 8.26
CA ALA A 707 -14.46 18.15 7.27
C ALA A 707 -15.76 17.33 7.31
N ILE A 708 -16.15 16.78 8.48
CA ILE A 708 -17.35 15.93 8.58
C ILE A 708 -18.64 16.71 8.32
N ALA A 709 -18.69 17.99 8.69
CA ALA A 709 -19.84 18.87 8.46
C ALA A 709 -19.85 19.52 7.06
N ARG A 710 -18.80 19.30 6.26
CA ARG A 710 -18.58 19.90 4.92
C ARG A 710 -18.77 21.42 4.96
N ARG A 711 -18.17 22.07 5.97
CA ARG A 711 -18.19 23.53 6.15
C ARG A 711 -17.14 24.23 5.29
N THR A 712 -16.00 23.57 5.09
CA THR A 712 -14.93 23.92 4.14
C THR A 712 -14.85 22.83 3.07
N ILE A 713 -14.49 23.21 1.84
CA ILE A 713 -14.67 22.31 0.66
C ILE A 713 -13.40 21.48 0.38
N ASN A 714 -12.25 21.87 0.93
CA ASN A 714 -10.98 21.11 0.86
C ASN A 714 -10.72 20.20 2.07
N ALA A 715 -11.46 20.34 3.17
CA ALA A 715 -11.14 19.62 4.40
C ALA A 715 -11.49 18.13 4.28
N THR A 716 -10.46 17.29 4.30
CA THR A 716 -10.60 15.85 4.52
C THR A 716 -10.27 15.52 5.97
N THR A 717 -10.78 14.40 6.48
CA THR A 717 -10.47 13.95 7.84
C THR A 717 -8.98 13.68 8.04
N GLN A 718 -8.25 13.20 7.01
CA GLN A 718 -6.79 13.06 7.06
C GLN A 718 -6.05 14.36 7.43
N GLN A 719 -6.54 15.53 7.00
CA GLN A 719 -5.86 16.81 7.29
C GLN A 719 -5.89 17.20 8.77
N SER A 720 -6.75 16.55 9.57
CA SER A 720 -6.78 16.72 11.03
C SER A 720 -5.83 15.78 11.77
N TYR A 721 -5.31 14.74 11.10
CA TYR A 721 -4.52 13.70 11.76
C TYR A 721 -3.03 14.07 11.79
N SER A 722 -2.39 13.84 12.94
CA SER A 722 -0.94 13.85 13.08
C SER A 722 -0.50 12.80 14.09
N ARG A 723 0.79 12.48 14.13
CA ARG A 723 1.34 11.45 15.03
C ARG A 723 2.49 12.00 15.85
N SER A 724 2.61 11.53 17.09
CA SER A 724 3.66 11.93 18.02
C SER A 724 4.00 10.80 18.98
N GLU A 725 5.13 10.95 19.67
CA GLU A 725 5.33 10.23 20.93
C GLU A 725 4.26 10.66 21.95
N VAL A 726 4.18 9.92 23.06
CA VAL A 726 3.14 10.12 24.07
C VAL A 726 3.47 11.29 24.97
N THR A 727 2.44 12.06 25.33
CA THR A 727 2.57 13.22 26.22
C THR A 727 2.86 12.77 27.67
N ASP A 728 4.02 13.15 28.21
CA ASP A 728 4.45 12.79 29.58
C ASP A 728 3.49 13.29 30.67
N GLU A 729 2.99 14.53 30.52
CA GLU A 729 2.10 15.20 31.46
C GLU A 729 0.74 15.47 30.78
N PRO A 730 -0.19 14.49 30.74
CA PRO A 730 -1.48 14.60 30.04
C PRO A 730 -2.58 15.33 30.85
N GLY A 731 -2.24 15.94 31.99
CA GLY A 731 -3.15 16.64 32.89
C GLY A 731 -3.96 15.72 33.83
N GLU A 732 -5.16 16.14 34.19
CA GLU A 732 -6.06 15.45 35.13
C GLU A 732 -6.60 14.14 34.54
N LYS A 733 -6.35 13.00 35.20
CA LYS A 733 -7.07 11.75 34.91
C LYS A 733 -8.54 11.87 35.35
N ILE A 734 -9.42 12.19 34.39
CA ILE A 734 -10.88 12.23 34.60
C ILE A 734 -11.53 10.84 34.54
N TYR A 735 -10.82 9.84 34.01
CA TYR A 735 -11.19 8.42 34.09
C TYR A 735 -9.97 7.50 34.13
N GLU A 736 -10.03 6.47 34.98
CA GLU A 736 -9.05 5.39 35.07
C GLU A 736 -9.80 4.08 35.34
N GLN A 737 -9.63 3.07 34.48
CA GLN A 737 -10.18 1.74 34.74
C GLN A 737 -9.21 0.93 35.60
N GLU A 738 -9.49 0.84 36.91
CA GLU A 738 -8.82 -0.11 37.80
C GLU A 738 -8.74 -1.51 37.17
N PHE A 739 -7.54 -2.12 37.19
CA PHE A 739 -7.38 -3.49 36.75
C PHE A 739 -8.12 -4.44 37.69
N GLN A 740 -9.17 -5.07 37.18
CA GLN A 740 -9.93 -6.09 37.88
C GLN A 740 -9.60 -7.47 37.29
N PHE A 741 -9.17 -8.41 38.14
CA PHE A 741 -8.88 -9.79 37.72
C PHE A 741 -10.09 -10.39 37.00
N ALA A 742 -9.85 -10.96 35.82
CA ALA A 742 -10.88 -11.66 35.08
C ALA A 742 -11.42 -12.84 35.92
N LYS A 743 -12.74 -12.90 36.13
CA LYS A 743 -13.38 -13.98 36.91
C LYS A 743 -13.34 -15.33 36.18
N LEU A 744 -13.18 -15.31 34.87
CA LEU A 744 -12.99 -16.44 33.97
C LEU A 744 -12.01 -16.02 32.87
N PRO A 745 -11.20 -16.92 32.30
CA PRO A 745 -10.32 -16.59 31.19
C PRO A 745 -11.11 -16.35 29.90
N THR A 746 -10.55 -15.52 29.02
CA THR A 746 -11.06 -15.35 27.66
C THR A 746 -10.71 -16.60 26.86
N VAL A 747 -11.73 -17.34 26.43
CA VAL A 747 -11.57 -18.50 25.55
C VAL A 747 -12.01 -18.13 24.14
N SER A 748 -11.15 -18.39 23.16
CA SER A 748 -11.45 -18.24 21.73
C SER A 748 -11.17 -19.56 21.01
N VAL A 749 -11.98 -19.87 20.00
CA VAL A 749 -11.92 -21.14 19.26
C VAL A 749 -11.71 -20.83 17.78
N LYS A 750 -10.72 -21.46 17.15
CA LYS A 750 -10.45 -21.34 15.71
C LYS A 750 -10.09 -22.69 15.09
N PRO A 751 -10.41 -22.95 13.81
CA PRO A 751 -9.79 -24.05 13.08
C PRO A 751 -8.29 -23.77 12.86
N PHE A 752 -7.50 -24.84 12.71
CA PHE A 752 -6.13 -24.79 12.19
C PHE A 752 -5.95 -25.84 11.08
N LEU A 753 -4.99 -25.59 10.19
CA LEU A 753 -4.58 -26.50 9.14
C LEU A 753 -3.07 -26.37 8.92
N ASP A 754 -2.30 -27.18 9.63
CA ASP A 754 -0.85 -27.25 9.47
C ASP A 754 -0.51 -28.17 8.29
N GLN A 755 0.42 -27.76 7.42
CA GLN A 755 0.67 -28.41 6.12
C GLN A 755 2.17 -28.54 5.82
N SER A 756 2.51 -29.53 5.00
CA SER A 756 3.84 -29.76 4.45
C SER A 756 3.76 -30.40 3.06
N PHE A 757 4.77 -30.14 2.24
CA PHE A 757 4.85 -30.58 0.85
C PHE A 757 6.23 -31.10 0.48
N GLY A 758 6.28 -32.16 -0.33
CA GLY A 758 7.51 -32.82 -0.78
C GLY A 758 8.16 -33.72 0.29
N GLY A 759 7.35 -34.44 1.07
CA GLY A 759 7.82 -35.56 1.89
C GLY A 759 8.01 -36.85 1.06
N PRO A 760 8.89 -37.78 1.46
CA PRO A 760 9.10 -39.05 0.76
C PRO A 760 7.86 -39.93 0.64
N GLU A 761 7.12 -40.08 1.74
CA GLU A 761 6.07 -41.09 1.90
C GLU A 761 4.69 -40.57 1.51
N SER A 762 4.53 -39.24 1.55
CA SER A 762 3.36 -38.54 1.02
C SER A 762 3.80 -37.18 0.52
N PHE A 763 3.48 -36.87 -0.74
CA PHE A 763 3.77 -35.55 -1.32
C PHE A 763 3.15 -34.41 -0.53
N TYR A 764 1.96 -34.63 0.05
CA TYR A 764 1.24 -33.68 0.88
C TYR A 764 0.96 -34.31 2.24
N MET A 765 1.35 -33.63 3.31
CA MET A 765 1.04 -33.99 4.69
C MET A 765 0.28 -32.84 5.32
N TYR A 766 -0.77 -33.15 6.08
CA TYR A 766 -1.63 -32.16 6.71
C TYR A 766 -2.05 -32.60 8.12
N GLN A 767 -2.37 -31.61 8.96
CA GLN A 767 -3.03 -31.78 10.25
C GLN A 767 -4.15 -30.74 10.34
N LEU A 768 -5.39 -31.21 10.27
CA LEU A 768 -6.60 -30.41 10.42
C LEU A 768 -7.13 -30.55 11.86
N GLY A 769 -7.50 -29.43 12.47
CA GLY A 769 -8.05 -29.47 13.83
C GLY A 769 -8.63 -28.14 14.30
N VAL A 770 -8.84 -28.05 15.61
CA VAL A 770 -9.42 -26.89 16.30
C VAL A 770 -8.53 -26.50 17.48
N ASP A 771 -8.09 -25.25 17.52
CA ASP A 771 -7.44 -24.61 18.66
C ASP A 771 -8.51 -24.05 19.61
N ALA A 772 -8.40 -24.39 20.89
CA ALA A 772 -9.02 -23.68 22.01
C ALA A 772 -7.93 -22.83 22.70
N ARG A 773 -7.96 -21.52 22.45
CA ARG A 773 -7.00 -20.53 22.94
C ARG A 773 -7.54 -19.84 24.19
N VAL A 774 -6.79 -19.93 25.27
CA VAL A 774 -7.12 -19.43 26.61
C VAL A 774 -6.17 -18.29 26.95
N PHE A 775 -6.71 -17.10 27.24
CA PHE A 775 -5.95 -15.92 27.66
C PHE A 775 -6.44 -15.44 29.03
N TYR A 776 -5.52 -15.20 29.95
CA TYR A 776 -5.83 -14.82 31.33
C TYR A 776 -4.89 -13.74 31.87
N SER A 777 -5.39 -12.50 31.96
CA SER A 777 -4.63 -11.39 32.53
C SER A 777 -4.52 -11.52 34.06
N LEU A 778 -3.28 -11.37 34.56
CA LEU A 778 -2.94 -11.25 35.98
C LEU A 778 -2.64 -9.78 36.36
N SER A 779 -2.19 -9.00 35.38
CA SER A 779 -2.16 -7.53 35.36
C SER A 779 -2.27 -7.07 33.89
N PRO A 780 -2.34 -5.77 33.55
CA PRO A 780 -2.36 -5.36 32.14
C PRO A 780 -1.09 -5.79 31.37
N ASN A 781 0.04 -5.82 32.08
CA ASN A 781 1.35 -6.20 31.58
C ASN A 781 1.71 -7.69 31.78
N THR A 782 0.91 -8.47 32.52
CA THR A 782 1.21 -9.89 32.85
C THR A 782 0.03 -10.79 32.53
N TYR A 783 0.23 -11.83 31.72
CA TYR A 783 -0.85 -12.74 31.33
C TYR A 783 -0.36 -14.17 31.16
N ILE A 784 -1.26 -15.13 31.40
CA ILE A 784 -1.08 -16.52 31.00
C ILE A 784 -1.77 -16.71 29.64
N PHE A 785 -1.06 -17.32 28.70
CA PHE A 785 -1.60 -17.75 27.42
C PHE A 785 -1.41 -19.25 27.24
N SER A 786 -2.45 -19.93 26.74
CA SER A 786 -2.44 -21.37 26.50
C SER A 786 -3.23 -21.72 25.25
N THR A 787 -2.75 -22.69 24.47
CA THR A 787 -3.45 -23.23 23.30
C THR A 787 -3.52 -24.74 23.44
N ALA A 788 -4.70 -25.24 23.80
CA ALA A 788 -5.03 -26.65 23.70
C ALA A 788 -5.67 -26.93 22.33
N SER A 789 -5.28 -28.01 21.68
CA SER A 789 -5.67 -28.29 20.30
C SER A 789 -6.23 -29.70 20.17
N LEU A 790 -7.35 -29.82 19.45
CA LEU A 790 -7.99 -31.08 19.07
C LEU A 790 -7.69 -31.34 17.59
N ARG A 791 -6.95 -32.43 17.30
CA ARG A 791 -6.77 -32.96 15.95
C ARG A 791 -8.08 -33.64 15.51
N LEU A 792 -8.50 -33.39 14.27
CA LEU A 792 -9.72 -33.97 13.67
C LEU A 792 -9.40 -34.94 12.53
N ALA A 793 -8.36 -34.64 11.75
CA ALA A 793 -7.82 -35.52 10.70
C ALA A 793 -6.37 -35.12 10.40
N ASP A 794 -5.55 -36.08 10.00
CA ASP A 794 -4.17 -35.84 9.57
C ASP A 794 -3.68 -36.91 8.59
N SER A 795 -2.40 -36.80 8.20
CA SER A 795 -1.67 -37.81 7.41
C SER A 795 -0.20 -37.93 7.84
N TYR A 796 0.10 -37.60 9.10
CA TYR A 796 1.46 -37.68 9.67
C TYR A 796 1.82 -39.11 10.12
N ASP A 797 0.84 -40.00 10.24
CA ASP A 797 1.01 -41.45 10.38
C ASP A 797 1.93 -42.06 9.30
N LYS A 798 1.91 -41.48 8.09
CA LYS A 798 2.71 -41.91 6.93
C LYS A 798 4.18 -41.51 6.97
N PHE A 799 4.58 -40.55 7.82
CA PHE A 799 5.96 -40.04 7.87
C PHE A 799 6.88 -41.08 8.52
N ASN A 800 7.57 -41.89 7.73
CA ASN A 800 8.31 -43.07 8.20
C ASN A 800 9.78 -42.77 8.55
N TYR A 801 10.19 -41.51 8.56
CA TYR A 801 11.44 -41.05 9.16
C TYR A 801 11.41 -41.11 10.71
N THR A 802 11.15 -42.29 11.25
CA THR A 802 11.19 -42.60 12.69
C THR A 802 12.51 -43.28 13.07
N THR A 803 13.08 -44.09 12.17
CA THR A 803 14.23 -44.99 12.40
C THR A 803 15.60 -44.38 12.04
N GLY A 804 15.81 -43.12 12.40
CA GLY A 804 17.16 -42.57 12.51
C GLY A 804 17.75 -42.88 13.89
N ASN A 805 18.95 -43.47 13.96
CA ASN A 805 19.74 -43.46 15.19
C ASN A 805 19.95 -42.00 15.65
N GLU A 806 20.04 -41.77 16.97
CA GLU A 806 20.34 -40.45 17.53
C GLU A 806 21.76 -39.94 17.18
N THR A 807 22.54 -40.73 16.42
CA THR A 807 23.86 -40.39 15.86
C THR A 807 23.78 -39.50 14.61
N GLY A 808 22.79 -38.62 14.52
CA GLY A 808 22.78 -37.53 13.54
C GLY A 808 23.81 -36.48 13.90
N ALA A 809 24.34 -35.75 12.91
CA ALA A 809 25.32 -34.68 13.16
C ALA A 809 24.71 -33.45 13.88
N LEU A 810 23.39 -33.31 13.83
CA LEU A 810 22.63 -32.33 14.61
C LEU A 810 21.56 -33.03 15.46
N PRO A 811 21.25 -32.51 16.66
CA PRO A 811 20.08 -32.91 17.45
C PRO A 811 18.78 -32.72 16.67
N ARG A 812 17.83 -33.65 16.82
CA ARG A 812 16.49 -33.58 16.22
C ARG A 812 15.62 -32.57 16.98
N VAL A 813 15.33 -31.41 16.39
CA VAL A 813 14.61 -30.27 17.00
C VAL A 813 13.33 -29.86 16.23
N ARG A 814 13.13 -30.41 15.03
CA ARG A 814 11.94 -30.32 14.20
C ARG A 814 11.55 -31.66 13.58
N THR A 815 12.51 -32.56 13.33
CA THR A 815 12.23 -33.84 12.66
C THR A 815 11.47 -34.88 13.52
N TYR A 816 11.16 -34.60 14.79
CA TYR A 816 10.21 -35.38 15.62
C TYR A 816 8.73 -35.00 15.40
N VAL A 817 8.41 -34.32 14.29
CA VAL A 817 7.06 -33.78 14.04
C VAL A 817 5.95 -34.84 14.04
N ARG A 818 6.20 -36.05 13.55
CA ARG A 818 5.23 -37.15 13.60
C ARG A 818 4.90 -37.48 15.06
N GLU A 819 5.92 -37.68 15.87
CA GLU A 819 5.83 -38.11 17.25
C GLU A 819 4.94 -37.14 18.07
N TYR A 820 5.11 -35.83 17.90
CA TYR A 820 4.25 -34.81 18.53
C TYR A 820 2.84 -34.64 17.92
N VAL A 821 2.58 -35.14 16.70
CA VAL A 821 1.27 -35.05 16.04
C VAL A 821 0.43 -36.31 16.29
N THR A 822 1.06 -37.49 16.29
CA THR A 822 0.37 -38.79 16.38
C THR A 822 0.28 -39.36 17.80
N SER A 823 0.95 -38.78 18.81
CA SER A 823 0.89 -39.31 20.18
C SER A 823 -0.47 -39.11 20.88
N SER A 824 -1.27 -38.14 20.45
CA SER A 824 -2.60 -37.87 21.00
C SER A 824 -3.50 -37.13 19.99
N ASP A 825 -4.82 -37.28 20.12
CA ASP A 825 -5.80 -36.43 19.45
C ASP A 825 -5.94 -35.06 20.13
N VAL A 826 -5.64 -34.97 21.43
CA VAL A 826 -5.71 -33.74 22.24
C VAL A 826 -4.33 -33.41 22.77
N PHE A 827 -3.80 -32.24 22.41
CA PHE A 827 -2.42 -31.84 22.73
C PHE A 827 -2.32 -30.37 23.11
N LEU A 828 -1.26 -30.02 23.84
CA LEU A 828 -1.01 -28.67 24.34
C LEU A 828 0.07 -27.99 23.49
N ARG A 829 -0.31 -27.12 22.54
CA ARG A 829 0.64 -26.39 21.69
C ARG A 829 1.53 -25.47 22.51
N ASN A 830 0.95 -24.64 23.37
CA ASN A 830 1.69 -23.75 24.27
C ASN A 830 0.93 -23.51 25.58
N LEU A 831 1.66 -23.12 26.63
CA LEU A 831 1.18 -22.75 27.96
C LEU A 831 2.28 -21.94 28.64
N GLN A 832 2.17 -20.62 28.59
CA GLN A 832 3.23 -19.72 29.04
C GLN A 832 2.67 -18.55 29.85
N LEU A 833 3.40 -18.19 30.91
CA LEU A 833 3.27 -16.91 31.60
C LEU A 833 4.17 -15.90 30.87
N VAL A 834 3.61 -14.76 30.49
CA VAL A 834 4.31 -13.68 29.79
C VAL A 834 4.16 -12.38 30.59
N HIS A 835 5.27 -11.66 30.75
CA HIS A 835 5.30 -10.30 31.26
C HIS A 835 5.97 -9.39 30.21
N ARG A 836 5.40 -8.20 29.97
CA ARG A 836 5.90 -7.23 28.98
C ARG A 836 5.79 -5.81 29.53
N PHE A 837 6.76 -4.96 29.24
CA PHE A 837 6.80 -3.59 29.73
C PHE A 837 7.64 -2.68 28.82
N GLN A 838 7.43 -1.38 28.98
CA GLN A 838 8.19 -0.32 28.33
C GLN A 838 9.25 0.19 29.34
N ILE A 839 10.48 0.35 28.89
CA ILE A 839 11.61 0.88 29.69
C ILE A 839 11.71 2.40 29.52
N ALA A 840 11.49 2.85 28.28
CA ALA A 840 11.39 4.23 27.82
C ALA A 840 10.63 4.21 26.48
N ASP A 841 10.27 5.37 25.93
CA ASP A 841 9.37 5.54 24.77
C ASP A 841 9.67 4.57 23.62
N SER A 842 10.94 4.46 23.25
CA SER A 842 11.43 3.60 22.17
C SER A 842 12.05 2.25 22.61
N TRP A 843 12.02 1.91 23.91
CA TRP A 843 12.64 0.69 24.47
C TRP A 843 11.61 -0.21 25.14
N PHE A 844 11.48 -1.45 24.66
CA PHE A 844 10.51 -2.44 25.13
C PHE A 844 11.22 -3.69 25.63
N ALA A 845 10.63 -4.37 26.61
CA ALA A 845 11.13 -5.63 27.14
C ALA A 845 10.00 -6.63 27.40
N ALA A 846 10.32 -7.92 27.26
CA ALA A 846 9.45 -9.02 27.64
C ALA A 846 10.25 -10.15 28.29
N GLY A 847 9.59 -10.87 29.21
CA GLY A 847 10.08 -12.11 29.82
C GLY A 847 8.96 -13.15 29.83
N TYR A 848 9.31 -14.41 29.60
CA TYR A 848 8.32 -15.49 29.49
C TYR A 848 8.86 -16.83 30.01
N VAL A 849 7.96 -17.65 30.57
CA VAL A 849 8.27 -18.97 31.14
C VAL A 849 7.10 -19.95 30.92
N GLY A 850 7.41 -21.21 30.62
CA GLY A 850 6.44 -22.27 30.36
C GLY A 850 6.74 -23.01 29.07
N TYR A 851 5.70 -23.39 28.32
CA TYR A 851 5.79 -23.98 26.99
C TYR A 851 5.55 -22.91 25.93
N GLN A 852 6.60 -22.51 25.23
CA GLN A 852 6.55 -21.53 24.14
C GLN A 852 5.95 -22.15 22.86
N GLU A 853 6.28 -23.42 22.59
CA GLU A 853 5.81 -24.17 21.41
C GLU A 853 5.59 -25.67 21.70
N GLN A 854 5.08 -26.40 20.72
CA GLN A 854 4.71 -27.82 20.88
C GLN A 854 5.91 -28.72 21.20
N MET A 855 7.09 -28.37 20.68
CA MET A 855 8.33 -29.15 20.83
C MET A 855 9.25 -28.68 21.96
N PHE A 856 9.13 -27.43 22.43
CA PHE A 856 10.06 -26.83 23.38
C PHE A 856 9.37 -26.01 24.47
N GLY A 857 9.93 -26.12 25.68
CA GLY A 857 9.56 -25.34 26.86
C GLY A 857 10.80 -24.79 27.55
N GLY A 858 10.64 -23.85 28.48
CA GLY A 858 11.73 -23.23 29.21
C GLY A 858 11.40 -21.80 29.59
N PHE A 859 12.39 -20.92 29.53
CA PHE A 859 12.24 -19.50 29.86
C PHE A 859 13.17 -18.62 29.01
N GLY A 860 12.81 -17.35 28.83
CA GLY A 860 13.61 -16.41 28.07
C GLY A 860 13.11 -14.98 28.20
N GLY A 861 13.78 -14.09 27.48
CA GLY A 861 13.38 -12.70 27.36
C GLY A 861 13.83 -12.07 26.05
N GLU A 862 13.20 -10.95 25.74
CA GLU A 862 13.44 -10.13 24.55
C GLU A 862 13.55 -8.66 24.97
N VAL A 863 14.45 -7.91 24.33
CA VAL A 863 14.51 -6.44 24.40
C VAL A 863 14.47 -5.91 22.97
N LEU A 864 13.71 -4.85 22.73
CA LEU A 864 13.54 -4.22 21.41
C LEU A 864 13.71 -2.71 21.52
N TYR A 865 14.57 -2.15 20.66
CA TYR A 865 14.57 -0.73 20.33
C TYR A 865 13.77 -0.48 19.05
N ARG A 866 12.74 0.37 19.12
CA ARG A 866 11.89 0.78 18.00
C ARG A 866 11.39 2.21 18.21
N GLU A 867 11.97 3.14 17.47
CA GLU A 867 11.56 4.54 17.37
C GLU A 867 10.23 4.68 16.59
N LEU A 868 9.44 5.72 16.91
CA LEU A 868 8.14 5.98 16.30
C LEU A 868 8.28 6.27 14.80
N ASP A 869 7.43 5.62 14.00
CA ASP A 869 7.36 5.61 12.53
C ASP A 869 8.71 5.37 11.80
N SER A 870 9.74 4.94 12.54
CA SER A 870 11.05 4.63 12.01
C SER A 870 11.01 3.46 11.03
N ASN A 871 11.90 3.51 10.03
CA ASN A 871 12.04 2.46 9.03
C ASN A 871 12.98 1.34 9.46
N TRP A 872 13.45 1.32 10.71
CA TRP A 872 14.28 0.26 11.27
C TRP A 872 13.98 -0.01 12.75
N ALA A 873 14.38 -1.20 13.22
CA ALA A 873 14.36 -1.58 14.63
C ALA A 873 15.45 -2.61 14.92
N VAL A 874 15.87 -2.75 16.18
CA VAL A 874 16.84 -3.79 16.61
C VAL A 874 16.35 -4.46 17.89
N GLY A 875 16.21 -5.78 17.84
CA GLY A 875 15.84 -6.61 18.99
C GLY A 875 16.92 -7.64 19.35
N LEU A 876 16.93 -8.07 20.60
CA LEU A 876 17.77 -9.15 21.12
C LEU A 876 16.90 -10.13 21.90
N ASP A 877 16.86 -11.40 21.50
CA ASP A 877 16.24 -12.49 22.28
C ASP A 877 17.29 -13.46 22.85
N VAL A 878 17.05 -13.95 24.07
CA VAL A 878 17.86 -14.98 24.74
C VAL A 878 16.93 -15.91 25.52
N ASN A 879 17.08 -17.22 25.30
CA ASN A 879 16.16 -18.25 25.79
C ASN A 879 16.96 -19.48 26.25
N TYR A 880 16.56 -20.08 27.37
CA TYR A 880 16.85 -21.46 27.69
C TYR A 880 15.65 -22.32 27.26
N ALA A 881 15.88 -23.30 26.39
CA ALA A 881 14.85 -24.17 25.84
C ALA A 881 15.22 -25.65 26.04
N LYS A 882 14.32 -26.42 26.64
CA LYS A 882 14.39 -27.88 26.80
C LYS A 882 13.29 -28.54 25.98
N GLN A 883 13.64 -29.62 25.28
CA GLN A 883 12.71 -30.34 24.40
C GLN A 883 11.61 -31.01 25.25
N ARG A 884 10.35 -30.80 24.88
CA ARG A 884 9.18 -31.35 25.57
C ARG A 884 9.06 -32.84 25.29
N ASP A 885 8.45 -33.58 26.19
CA ASP A 885 8.03 -34.96 25.90
C ASP A 885 6.75 -34.97 25.04
N TRP A 886 6.61 -35.98 24.18
CA TRP A 886 5.42 -36.25 23.38
C TRP A 886 4.51 -37.31 24.00
N GLU A 887 5.03 -38.15 24.91
CA GLU A 887 4.26 -39.18 25.64
C GLU A 887 3.60 -38.58 26.88
N ASN A 888 4.35 -37.82 27.68
CA ASN A 888 3.83 -37.01 28.78
C ASN A 888 3.62 -35.55 28.34
N HIS A 889 2.37 -35.09 28.28
CA HIS A 889 2.02 -33.70 27.92
C HIS A 889 2.70 -32.61 28.78
N PHE A 890 3.15 -32.96 29.99
CA PHE A 890 3.88 -32.09 30.91
C PHE A 890 5.33 -32.53 31.17
N GLY A 891 5.88 -33.43 30.34
CA GLY A 891 7.24 -33.94 30.45
C GLY A 891 8.27 -33.15 29.63
N PHE A 892 9.54 -33.50 29.82
CA PHE A 892 10.69 -33.03 29.05
C PHE A 892 11.60 -34.21 28.71
N ARG A 893 12.18 -34.19 27.50
CA ARG A 893 13.25 -35.10 27.05
C ARG A 893 14.60 -34.58 27.52
N ASP A 894 15.64 -35.42 27.49
CA ASP A 894 16.98 -35.01 27.91
C ASP A 894 17.78 -34.29 26.80
N TYR A 895 17.21 -33.19 26.31
CA TYR A 895 17.88 -32.25 25.40
C TYR A 895 17.50 -30.81 25.74
N ASP A 896 18.49 -30.00 26.12
CA ASP A 896 18.33 -28.55 26.29
C ASP A 896 19.44 -27.74 25.62
N VAL A 897 19.10 -26.49 25.31
CA VAL A 897 19.90 -25.57 24.52
C VAL A 897 19.65 -24.13 24.99
N ILE A 898 20.70 -23.30 24.93
CA ILE A 898 20.54 -21.84 24.98
C ILE A 898 20.45 -21.33 23.55
N THR A 899 19.36 -20.66 23.19
CA THR A 899 19.12 -20.11 21.85
C THR A 899 18.80 -18.62 21.95
N GLY A 900 19.33 -17.81 21.04
CA GLY A 900 19.22 -16.36 21.12
C GLY A 900 19.80 -15.67 19.90
N HIS A 901 19.20 -14.52 19.54
CA HIS A 901 19.48 -13.81 18.29
C HIS A 901 19.48 -12.29 18.48
N LEU A 902 20.51 -11.63 17.94
CA LEU A 902 20.43 -10.21 17.60
C LEU A 902 19.70 -10.10 16.25
N THR A 903 18.58 -9.39 16.21
CA THR A 903 17.70 -9.28 15.06
C THR A 903 17.53 -7.82 14.64
N GLY A 904 18.01 -7.48 13.44
CA GLY A 904 17.75 -6.19 12.80
C GLY A 904 16.55 -6.26 11.86
N TYR A 905 15.72 -5.23 11.88
CA TYR A 905 14.55 -5.04 11.03
C TYR A 905 14.73 -3.78 10.18
N TRP A 906 14.40 -3.82 8.89
CA TRP A 906 14.58 -2.69 7.98
C TRP A 906 13.52 -2.62 6.88
N ARG A 907 12.99 -1.42 6.64
CA ARG A 907 12.02 -1.09 5.58
C ARG A 907 12.72 -0.18 4.53
N PRO A 908 13.28 -0.74 3.45
CA PRO A 908 13.97 0.03 2.42
C PRO A 908 13.02 0.96 1.64
N SER A 909 13.36 2.23 1.52
CA SER A 909 12.56 3.23 0.79
C SER A 909 12.44 2.98 -0.71
N PHE A 910 13.40 2.26 -1.30
CA PHE A 910 13.39 1.85 -2.72
C PHE A 910 12.58 0.58 -3.01
N MET A 911 12.11 -0.14 -1.98
CA MET A 911 11.13 -1.23 -2.11
C MET A 911 10.00 -0.99 -1.09
N PRO A 912 9.06 -0.08 -1.38
CA PRO A 912 7.95 0.22 -0.48
C PRO A 912 7.17 -1.04 -0.09
N ASN A 913 6.52 -0.98 1.07
CA ASN A 913 5.79 -2.09 1.69
C ASN A 913 6.62 -3.39 1.87
N THR A 914 7.95 -3.30 1.92
CA THR A 914 8.83 -4.46 2.13
C THR A 914 9.52 -4.37 3.49
N LEU A 915 9.63 -5.50 4.18
CA LEU A 915 10.36 -5.66 5.44
C LEU A 915 11.46 -6.71 5.27
N ILE A 916 12.70 -6.32 5.52
CA ILE A 916 13.87 -7.20 5.58
C ILE A 916 14.21 -7.42 7.05
N THR A 917 14.31 -8.68 7.47
CA THR A 917 14.71 -9.06 8.83
C THR A 917 15.98 -9.91 8.77
N VAL A 918 16.97 -9.57 9.60
CA VAL A 918 18.26 -10.29 9.68
C VAL A 918 18.52 -10.68 11.13
N ALA A 919 18.43 -11.97 11.44
CA ALA A 919 18.65 -12.54 12.77
C ALA A 919 19.96 -13.33 12.80
N ALA A 920 20.94 -12.85 13.57
CA ALA A 920 22.23 -13.50 13.78
C ALA A 920 22.32 -14.06 15.21
N GLY A 921 22.67 -15.34 15.38
CA GLY A 921 22.57 -15.98 16.69
C GLY A 921 22.89 -17.48 16.73
N GLN A 922 22.42 -18.12 17.81
CA GLN A 922 22.48 -19.57 18.02
C GLN A 922 21.07 -20.17 17.96
N PHE A 923 20.87 -21.12 17.06
CA PHE A 923 19.61 -21.79 16.73
C PHE A 923 19.34 -23.00 17.64
N LEU A 924 18.17 -23.64 17.48
CA LEU A 924 17.71 -24.72 18.35
C LEU A 924 18.60 -25.97 18.37
N ALA A 925 19.27 -26.32 17.27
CA ALA A 925 20.17 -27.47 17.22
C ALA A 925 21.57 -27.17 17.81
N GLY A 926 21.76 -25.98 18.38
CA GLY A 926 23.04 -25.48 18.90
C GLY A 926 23.95 -24.83 17.85
N ASP A 927 23.57 -24.88 16.58
CA ASP A 927 24.30 -24.28 15.47
C ASP A 927 24.19 -22.74 15.44
N ARG A 928 25.20 -22.08 14.88
CA ARG A 928 25.35 -20.62 14.87
C ARG A 928 25.40 -20.08 13.45
N GLY A 929 24.72 -18.96 13.22
CA GLY A 929 24.70 -18.34 11.89
C GLY A 929 23.76 -17.17 11.75
N VAL A 930 23.25 -16.99 10.53
CA VAL A 930 22.38 -15.88 10.15
C VAL A 930 21.16 -16.43 9.40
N GLN A 931 19.98 -15.96 9.82
CA GLN A 931 18.74 -16.08 9.07
C GLN A 931 18.37 -14.71 8.49
N VAL A 932 18.09 -14.68 7.20
CA VAL A 932 17.50 -13.52 6.50
C VAL A 932 16.08 -13.89 6.09
N SER A 933 15.12 -13.02 6.38
CA SER A 933 13.80 -13.05 5.74
C SER A 933 13.50 -11.74 5.01
N VAL A 934 12.70 -11.85 3.95
CA VAL A 934 12.17 -10.73 3.18
C VAL A 934 10.68 -10.96 3.04
N ASP A 935 9.90 -10.04 3.61
CA ASP A 935 8.45 -10.00 3.51
C ASP A 935 8.06 -8.81 2.60
N HIS A 936 7.09 -8.99 1.71
CA HIS A 936 6.48 -7.91 0.94
C HIS A 936 4.97 -7.89 1.17
N LYS A 937 4.41 -6.71 1.49
CA LYS A 937 2.99 -6.45 1.68
C LYS A 937 2.38 -5.81 0.44
N PHE A 938 1.31 -6.43 -0.06
CA PHE A 938 0.44 -5.88 -1.08
C PHE A 938 -0.65 -4.96 -0.48
N GLU A 939 -1.23 -4.05 -1.28
CA GLU A 939 -2.28 -3.11 -0.83
C GLU A 939 -3.55 -3.81 -0.28
N SER A 940 -3.86 -5.02 -0.76
CA SER A 940 -4.86 -5.92 -0.16
C SER A 940 -4.61 -6.26 1.32
N GLY A 941 -3.40 -6.02 1.82
CA GLY A 941 -2.87 -6.45 3.10
C GLY A 941 -2.22 -7.83 3.08
N ILE A 942 -2.29 -8.59 1.97
CA ILE A 942 -1.60 -9.88 1.82
C ILE A 942 -0.10 -9.67 1.92
N ILE A 943 0.57 -10.48 2.74
CA ILE A 943 2.03 -10.51 2.83
C ILE A 943 2.53 -11.80 2.20
N VAL A 944 3.53 -11.72 1.33
CA VAL A 944 4.31 -12.88 0.86
C VAL A 944 5.72 -12.75 1.44
N GLY A 945 6.21 -13.80 2.09
CA GLY A 945 7.52 -13.81 2.72
C GLY A 945 8.36 -15.02 2.33
N ALA A 946 9.68 -14.82 2.31
CA ALA A 946 10.69 -15.83 2.04
C ALA A 946 11.80 -15.75 3.09
N TYR A 947 12.37 -16.87 3.49
CA TYR A 947 13.52 -16.89 4.41
C TYR A 947 14.55 -17.95 4.07
N ALA A 948 15.80 -17.67 4.44
CA ALA A 948 16.94 -18.58 4.37
C ALA A 948 17.81 -18.43 5.62
N ALA A 949 18.22 -19.55 6.22
CA ALA A 949 19.13 -19.60 7.36
C ALA A 949 20.37 -20.43 7.00
N LYS A 950 21.56 -19.81 7.11
CA LYS A 950 22.85 -20.46 6.89
C LYS A 950 23.69 -20.39 8.17
N THR A 951 24.21 -21.54 8.59
CA THR A 951 24.94 -21.70 9.85
C THR A 951 26.32 -22.32 9.65
N ASN A 952 27.06 -22.56 10.74
CA ASN A 952 28.42 -23.10 10.73
C ASN A 952 28.51 -24.61 10.43
N VAL A 953 27.37 -25.26 10.13
CA VAL A 953 27.23 -26.69 9.88
C VAL A 953 27.52 -26.98 8.40
N SER A 954 28.21 -28.07 8.09
CA SER A 954 28.49 -28.44 6.70
C SER A 954 27.25 -29.00 5.98
N ALA A 955 27.24 -28.94 4.65
CA ALA A 955 26.14 -29.44 3.83
C ALA A 955 25.94 -30.98 3.93
N GLU A 956 26.89 -31.72 4.48
CA GLU A 956 26.76 -33.16 4.74
C GLU A 956 26.07 -33.45 6.09
N GLU A 957 26.37 -32.63 7.09
CA GLU A 957 25.77 -32.68 8.44
C GLU A 957 24.34 -32.11 8.44
N TYR A 958 24.04 -31.16 7.53
CA TYR A 958 22.73 -30.51 7.38
C TYR A 958 21.62 -31.44 6.86
N GLY A 959 21.98 -32.64 6.37
CA GLY A 959 21.03 -33.63 5.83
C GLY A 959 20.78 -33.48 4.32
N GLU A 960 19.53 -33.37 3.93
CA GLU A 960 19.13 -33.21 2.52
C GLU A 960 19.10 -31.72 2.14
N GLY A 961 20.11 -31.24 1.41
CA GLY A 961 20.24 -29.84 0.99
C GLY A 961 21.04 -28.97 1.98
N SER A 962 21.73 -27.97 1.44
CA SER A 962 22.86 -27.29 2.11
C SER A 962 22.53 -26.17 3.12
N PHE A 963 21.26 -25.75 3.25
CA PHE A 963 20.81 -24.75 4.22
C PHE A 963 19.27 -24.74 4.34
N THR A 964 18.74 -24.25 5.47
CA THR A 964 17.30 -24.14 5.73
C THR A 964 16.70 -22.98 4.95
N LYS A 965 15.58 -23.23 4.25
CA LYS A 965 14.85 -22.23 3.46
C LYS A 965 13.35 -22.57 3.41
N GLY A 966 12.52 -21.53 3.34
CA GLY A 966 11.07 -21.65 3.27
C GLY A 966 10.38 -20.38 2.79
N PHE A 967 9.11 -20.52 2.43
CA PHE A 967 8.26 -19.45 1.88
C PHE A 967 6.90 -19.46 2.57
N TYR A 968 6.18 -18.34 2.61
CA TYR A 968 4.83 -18.29 3.15
C TYR A 968 3.99 -17.14 2.56
N ILE A 969 2.67 -17.29 2.62
CA ILE A 969 1.69 -16.26 2.27
C ILE A 969 0.78 -16.04 3.49
N SER A 970 0.80 -14.83 4.06
CA SER A 970 -0.11 -14.42 5.12
C SER A 970 -1.28 -13.60 4.56
N ILE A 971 -2.49 -14.15 4.72
CA ILE A 971 -3.73 -13.62 4.17
C ILE A 971 -4.57 -13.01 5.32
N PRO A 972 -4.89 -11.71 5.30
CA PRO A 972 -5.84 -11.12 6.25
C PRO A 972 -7.21 -11.80 6.17
N PHE A 973 -7.82 -12.11 7.31
CA PHE A 973 -9.15 -12.72 7.30
C PHE A 973 -10.24 -11.75 6.84
N ASP A 974 -10.00 -10.45 6.87
CA ASP A 974 -10.98 -9.44 6.48
C ASP A 974 -11.23 -9.39 4.96
N ILE A 975 -10.27 -9.81 4.13
CA ILE A 975 -10.47 -9.97 2.68
C ILE A 975 -11.12 -11.32 2.30
N LEU A 976 -11.40 -12.18 3.28
CA LEU A 976 -12.12 -13.45 3.09
C LEU A 976 -13.55 -13.42 3.66
N GLN A 977 -13.98 -12.33 4.28
CA GLN A 977 -15.27 -12.23 4.96
C GLN A 977 -15.91 -10.84 4.81
N LEU A 978 -17.22 -10.74 5.01
CA LEU A 978 -17.99 -9.49 4.90
C LEU A 978 -17.84 -8.55 6.11
N ARG A 979 -16.82 -8.75 6.95
CA ARG A 979 -16.58 -8.03 8.22
C ARG A 979 -15.11 -7.65 8.34
N TYR A 980 -14.85 -6.49 8.94
CA TYR A 980 -13.51 -6.09 9.36
C TYR A 980 -12.95 -7.01 10.45
N SER A 981 -11.67 -7.35 10.36
CA SER A 981 -10.90 -8.06 11.38
C SER A 981 -9.40 -7.73 11.22
N PRO A 982 -8.63 -7.53 12.30
CA PRO A 982 -7.17 -7.42 12.21
C PRO A 982 -6.49 -8.80 12.10
N GLY A 983 -7.24 -9.90 12.24
CA GLY A 983 -6.70 -11.26 12.24
C GLY A 983 -6.20 -11.71 10.88
N ARG A 984 -5.13 -12.52 10.87
CA ARG A 984 -4.47 -13.04 9.66
C ARG A 984 -4.31 -14.56 9.75
N GLY A 985 -4.47 -15.23 8.62
CA GLY A 985 -4.01 -16.61 8.41
C GLY A 985 -2.61 -16.63 7.78
N ALA A 986 -2.00 -17.80 7.69
CA ALA A 986 -0.80 -18.04 6.90
C ALA A 986 -0.81 -19.45 6.29
N ILE A 987 -0.28 -19.56 5.08
CA ILE A 987 0.02 -20.83 4.40
C ILE A 987 1.54 -20.84 4.19
N SER A 988 2.24 -21.86 4.68
CA SER A 988 3.70 -21.97 4.60
C SER A 988 4.16 -23.19 3.81
N TRP A 989 5.31 -23.04 3.17
CA TRP A 989 6.06 -24.06 2.47
C TRP A 989 7.45 -24.14 3.11
N SER A 990 7.63 -25.06 4.06
CA SER A 990 8.90 -25.36 4.71
C SER A 990 9.09 -26.88 4.80
N PRO A 991 10.19 -27.45 4.31
CA PRO A 991 10.43 -28.89 4.44
C PRO A 991 10.62 -29.33 5.90
N LEU A 992 9.85 -30.33 6.32
CA LEU A 992 9.86 -30.87 7.71
C LEU A 992 11.14 -31.62 8.08
N THR A 993 11.98 -31.98 7.11
CA THR A 993 13.12 -32.90 7.25
C THR A 993 14.43 -32.25 7.72
N ARG A 994 14.39 -31.02 8.29
CA ARG A 994 15.60 -30.23 8.62
C ARG A 994 15.60 -29.62 10.01
N ASP A 995 16.68 -29.88 10.75
CA ASP A 995 16.87 -29.46 12.14
C ASP A 995 17.79 -28.22 12.31
N GLY A 996 18.75 -28.01 11.41
CA GLY A 996 19.67 -26.84 11.44
C GLY A 996 19.00 -25.51 11.10
N GLY A 997 19.52 -24.40 11.63
CA GLY A 997 19.03 -23.05 11.33
C GLY A 997 17.59 -22.77 11.80
N GLN A 998 17.07 -23.56 12.74
CA GLN A 998 15.69 -23.47 13.25
C GLN A 998 15.62 -22.55 14.47
N LYS A 999 14.77 -21.52 14.42
CA LYS A 999 14.49 -20.64 15.57
C LYS A 999 13.43 -21.27 16.48
N LEU A 1000 13.51 -20.96 17.78
CA LEU A 1000 12.44 -21.21 18.76
C LEU A 1000 11.17 -20.46 18.33
N GLY A 1001 10.05 -21.17 18.23
CA GLY A 1001 8.74 -20.57 18.01
C GLY A 1001 8.26 -19.81 19.25
N ARG A 1002 7.89 -18.55 19.06
CA ARG A 1002 7.41 -17.65 20.12
C ARG A 1002 6.11 -16.99 19.64
N GLU A 1003 4.97 -17.39 20.19
CA GLU A 1003 3.64 -16.84 19.82
C GLU A 1003 3.59 -15.31 20.02
N PHE A 1004 4.31 -14.80 21.02
CA PHE A 1004 4.50 -13.36 21.24
C PHE A 1004 5.98 -13.01 21.08
N ASN A 1005 6.23 -11.92 20.34
CA ASN A 1005 7.51 -11.25 20.21
C ASN A 1005 7.27 -9.74 20.24
N LEU A 1006 8.27 -8.95 20.65
CA LEU A 1006 8.10 -7.50 20.83
C LEU A 1006 7.86 -6.78 19.50
N TYR A 1007 8.44 -7.25 18.40
CA TYR A 1007 8.25 -6.60 17.09
C TYR A 1007 6.80 -6.65 16.61
N GLY A 1008 6.11 -7.78 16.79
CA GLY A 1008 4.66 -7.87 16.57
C GLY A 1008 3.85 -7.12 17.62
N ALA A 1009 4.21 -7.22 18.91
CA ALA A 1009 3.48 -6.57 20.00
C ALA A 1009 3.56 -5.03 19.99
N THR A 1010 4.55 -4.46 19.30
CA THR A 1010 4.79 -3.03 19.11
C THR A 1010 4.45 -2.54 17.69
N ASP A 1011 3.75 -3.33 16.85
CA ASP A 1011 3.61 -2.99 15.43
C ASP A 1011 3.02 -1.59 15.18
N LYS A 1012 2.10 -1.14 16.04
CA LYS A 1012 1.54 0.22 15.99
C LYS A 1012 2.58 1.35 16.08
N ARG A 1013 3.82 1.12 16.53
CA ARG A 1013 4.90 2.12 16.49
C ARG A 1013 5.48 2.39 15.11
N SER A 1014 5.39 1.46 14.17
CA SER A 1014 5.76 1.69 12.77
C SER A 1014 5.03 0.64 11.94
N PRO A 1015 3.72 0.85 11.62
CA PRO A 1015 2.83 -0.23 11.23
C PRO A 1015 3.27 -0.97 9.98
N TYR A 1016 3.33 -2.30 10.07
CA TYR A 1016 3.63 -3.17 8.94
C TYR A 1016 2.56 -4.26 8.73
N TYR A 1017 2.11 -4.94 9.78
CA TYR A 1017 1.19 -6.07 9.68
C TYR A 1017 -0.30 -5.68 9.76
N VAL A 1018 -0.60 -4.59 10.48
CA VAL A 1018 -1.97 -4.21 10.87
C VAL A 1018 -2.61 -3.09 10.05
N ASP A 1019 -1.90 -2.48 9.12
CA ASP A 1019 -2.43 -1.46 8.19
C ASP A 1019 -2.37 -2.00 6.74
#